data_AF-A0A2E0TCJ5-F1
#
_entry.id   AF-A0A2E0TCJ5-F1
#
_cell.length_a   1.000
_cell.length_b   1.000
_cell.length_c   1.000
_cell.angle_alpha   90.00
_cell.angle_beta   90.00
_cell.angle_gamma   90.00
#
_symmetry.space_group_name_H-M   'P 1'
#
loop_
_entity.id
_entity.type
_entity.pdbx_description
1 polymer ?
#
loop_
_entity_poly.entity_id
_entity_poly.type
_entity_poly.pdbx_seq_one_letter_code
_entity_poly.pdbx_strand_id
1 'polypeptide(L)'
;MQTERIVYDDKIVRQFLWASVVFAIVGMLVGIIVATQLAFWPANLEPYLTFGRLRPLHTNAVIFAFVGNMIFAGVYYSTQRLCKARTNDKLSKFHFWGWQLIIVSAAITLPLGITQSKEYAELEWPIDLAVAVVWLTFGANFFLTLKNRREKHLYVALWFYIATIITITVLYVVNNLAIPVFGMKSYSVFGGVQDALVQWWYGHNAVAFFLTTPILGIMYYYLPKAAERPVFSYRLSIIHFWSLVFIYIWAGPHHLLNTALPDWAQTLGMIFSVMLWAPSWGGMLNGLLTLRGAWDKLRRDPVLKFFAVGVTAYGMATFEGPLLSIKSVSGLAHYTDWIIGHVHNGAMGWNGFMAAGMFYWLVPRLYGRKELHSPSAANFHFWIGTLGIVLYVVSMWVAGITQGLMWRAENEGGGLMYPSFVETLVALKPMYWTRVVGGLLYLAGMILMAWNLWKTARAGKPVNAEVEVPVKVDAEDEVPWRQVAFGWPVVISFLLLAVLGTVAVLEEVASVFMVGLAVSIAMIALVFQQVSKKTGKPAWHHLLEGKALVFSVLTFVAIIIGGIAQIVPTLVAVPEQLASTENVPYTPLELEGRDIYVSEGCYTCHSQMIRPFTWETARYGAPSRDDESIYDPPFQWGSRRIGPDLARLGGKYSHTWHYRHMMDPREINRDSIMPAYTHMATTAVDFGDTAAKMRGLRAVGVPYEADEIQSSEATAQAQHDEILAALVEDAGLSVCEGGATSDCDLVQNSQLVALIAYLQRLGNPPAPEDEGAGGEGEVALRTDTHRTDTLGTGNDTHRNDNDDEEAAR
;
A
#
# COMPACT_ATOMS: atom_id res chain seq x y z
N MET A 1 -9.91 51.04 -10.33
CA MET A 1 -9.23 50.06 -9.47
C MET A 1 -7.82 49.86 -10.00
N GLN A 2 -6.79 50.04 -9.17
CA GLN A 2 -5.41 49.73 -9.58
C GLN A 2 -5.31 48.22 -9.80
N THR A 3 -4.74 47.80 -10.93
CA THR A 3 -4.49 46.39 -11.25
C THR A 3 -2.99 46.10 -11.16
N GLU A 4 -2.65 44.87 -10.84
CA GLU A 4 -1.31 44.33 -10.89
C GLU A 4 -1.27 43.12 -11.83
N ARG A 5 -0.13 42.93 -12.50
CA ARG A 5 0.11 41.81 -13.41
C ARG A 5 0.88 40.71 -12.69
N ILE A 6 0.30 39.51 -12.66
CA ILE A 6 0.95 38.32 -12.11
C ILE A 6 1.41 37.44 -13.26
N VAL A 7 2.70 37.13 -13.27
CA VAL A 7 3.29 36.12 -14.15
C VAL A 7 3.40 34.81 -13.37
N TYR A 8 2.85 33.72 -13.88
CA TYR A 8 2.95 32.41 -13.22
C TYR A 8 4.31 31.75 -13.46
N ASP A 9 4.74 30.89 -12.53
CA ASP A 9 5.88 30.00 -12.75
C ASP A 9 5.38 28.74 -13.48
N ASP A 10 5.34 28.81 -14.82
CA ASP A 10 5.05 27.65 -15.66
C ASP A 10 6.32 26.86 -16.02
N LYS A 11 7.51 27.35 -15.61
CA LYS A 11 8.77 26.61 -15.81
C LYS A 11 8.80 25.38 -14.94
N ILE A 12 8.45 25.51 -13.66
CA ILE A 12 8.41 24.36 -12.75
C ILE A 12 7.40 23.30 -13.22
N VAL A 13 6.25 23.74 -13.75
CA VAL A 13 5.24 22.84 -14.32
C VAL A 13 5.83 22.02 -15.48
N ARG A 14 6.56 22.66 -16.40
CA ARG A 14 7.23 21.96 -17.51
C ARG A 14 8.28 20.97 -17.01
N GLN A 15 9.03 21.31 -15.95
CA GLN A 15 10.05 20.42 -15.39
C GLN A 15 9.44 19.13 -14.83
N PHE A 16 8.45 19.24 -13.95
CA PHE A 16 7.73 18.09 -13.42
C PHE A 16 6.99 17.30 -14.52
N LEU A 17 6.39 17.99 -15.49
CA LEU A 17 5.72 17.32 -16.62
C LEU A 17 6.69 16.43 -17.39
N TRP A 18 7.86 16.96 -17.77
CA TRP A 18 8.82 16.17 -18.53
C TRP A 18 9.46 15.06 -17.71
N ALA A 19 9.73 15.30 -16.43
CA ALA A 19 10.17 14.25 -15.52
C ALA A 19 9.12 13.13 -15.45
N SER A 20 7.84 13.46 -15.29
CA SER A 20 6.75 12.46 -15.31
C SER A 20 6.71 11.66 -16.60
N VAL A 21 6.83 12.30 -17.77
CA VAL A 21 6.86 11.60 -19.07
C VAL A 21 8.04 10.62 -19.16
N VAL A 22 9.22 11.00 -18.67
CA VAL A 22 10.39 10.11 -18.64
C VAL A 22 10.16 8.94 -17.69
N PHE A 23 9.73 9.21 -16.46
CA PHE A 23 9.51 8.15 -15.46
C PHE A 23 8.31 7.26 -15.77
N ALA A 24 7.34 7.73 -16.55
CA ALA A 24 6.29 6.87 -17.08
C ALA A 24 6.89 5.74 -17.92
N ILE A 25 7.81 6.07 -18.82
CA ILE A 25 8.47 5.10 -19.70
C ILE A 25 9.37 4.19 -18.86
N VAL A 26 10.20 4.75 -17.96
CA VAL A 26 11.11 3.97 -17.12
C VAL A 26 10.34 3.01 -16.21
N GLY A 27 9.37 3.50 -15.45
CA GLY A 27 8.62 2.67 -14.50
C GLY A 27 7.82 1.57 -15.19
N MET A 28 7.21 1.85 -16.35
CA MET A 28 6.49 0.84 -17.13
C MET A 28 7.43 -0.15 -17.83
N LEU A 29 8.64 0.28 -18.22
CA LEU A 29 9.66 -0.63 -18.74
C LEU A 29 10.10 -1.64 -17.67
N VAL A 30 10.38 -1.17 -16.45
CA VAL A 30 10.65 -2.08 -15.31
C VAL A 30 9.44 -2.98 -15.06
N GLY A 31 8.22 -2.46 -15.17
CA GLY A 31 6.98 -3.24 -15.09
C GLY A 31 6.89 -4.39 -16.11
N ILE A 32 7.31 -4.13 -17.35
CA ILE A 32 7.40 -5.16 -18.39
C ILE A 32 8.50 -6.18 -18.10
N ILE A 33 9.65 -5.73 -17.59
CA ILE A 33 10.73 -6.64 -17.20
C ILE A 33 10.23 -7.60 -16.12
N VAL A 34 9.66 -7.10 -15.02
CA VAL A 34 9.16 -7.97 -13.94
C VAL A 34 7.97 -8.82 -14.37
N ALA A 35 7.10 -8.33 -15.25
CA ALA A 35 6.02 -9.12 -15.82
C ALA A 35 6.55 -10.29 -16.68
N THR A 36 7.65 -10.05 -17.41
CA THR A 36 8.34 -11.05 -18.23
C THR A 36 9.08 -12.05 -17.38
N GLN A 37 9.72 -11.64 -16.28
CA GLN A 37 10.37 -12.52 -15.31
C GLN A 37 9.43 -13.57 -14.72
N LEU A 38 8.15 -13.24 -14.55
CA LEU A 38 7.13 -14.19 -14.13
C LEU A 38 6.65 -15.12 -15.25
N ALA A 39 6.60 -14.64 -16.49
CA ALA A 39 6.19 -15.44 -17.65
C ALA A 39 7.31 -16.36 -18.18
N PHE A 40 8.56 -15.92 -17.99
CA PHE A 40 9.78 -16.52 -18.48
C PHE A 40 10.89 -16.29 -17.45
N TRP A 41 11.02 -17.24 -16.51
CA TRP A 41 11.97 -17.16 -15.39
C TRP A 41 13.43 -16.85 -15.79
N PRO A 42 13.97 -17.28 -16.97
CA PRO A 42 15.35 -16.93 -17.35
C PRO A 42 15.57 -15.44 -17.61
N ALA A 43 14.51 -14.62 -17.64
CA ALA A 43 14.64 -13.16 -17.69
C ALA A 43 15.09 -12.53 -16.35
N ASN A 44 15.23 -13.32 -15.28
CA ASN A 44 15.86 -12.86 -14.04
C ASN A 44 17.38 -12.90 -14.20
N LEU A 45 18.07 -11.78 -13.91
CA LEU A 45 19.52 -11.70 -13.99
C LEU A 45 20.09 -11.38 -12.60
N GLU A 46 20.76 -12.37 -12.01
CA GLU A 46 21.39 -12.25 -10.70
C GLU A 46 22.60 -11.29 -10.70
N PRO A 47 22.91 -10.66 -9.55
CA PRO A 47 22.08 -10.58 -8.35
C PRO A 47 21.08 -9.42 -8.40
N TYR A 48 21.32 -8.40 -9.22
CA TYR A 48 20.67 -7.10 -9.09
C TYR A 48 19.32 -6.97 -9.82
N LEU A 49 19.11 -7.75 -10.88
CA LEU A 49 17.94 -7.64 -11.76
C LEU A 49 17.03 -8.86 -11.62
N THR A 50 16.84 -9.32 -10.38
CA THR A 50 15.86 -10.36 -10.03
C THR A 50 14.49 -9.72 -9.76
N PHE A 51 13.42 -10.52 -9.89
CA PHE A 51 12.05 -10.05 -9.64
C PHE A 51 11.88 -9.43 -8.25
N GLY A 52 12.46 -10.07 -7.21
CA GLY A 52 12.33 -9.63 -5.82
C GLY A 52 12.82 -8.19 -5.60
N ARG A 53 13.96 -7.84 -6.22
CA ARG A 53 14.56 -6.49 -6.13
C ARG A 53 13.94 -5.49 -7.10
N LEU A 54 13.52 -5.93 -8.29
CA LEU A 54 12.94 -5.04 -9.30
C LEU A 54 11.46 -4.71 -9.09
N ARG A 55 10.69 -5.56 -8.39
CA ARG A 55 9.28 -5.27 -8.06
C ARG A 55 9.13 -3.97 -7.25
N PRO A 56 9.83 -3.74 -6.13
CA PRO A 56 9.71 -2.48 -5.40
C PRO A 56 10.23 -1.29 -6.21
N LEU A 57 11.22 -1.48 -7.10
CA LEU A 57 11.66 -0.44 -8.02
C LEU A 57 10.55 -0.05 -9.01
N HIS A 58 9.86 -1.03 -9.61
CA HIS A 58 8.71 -0.77 -10.45
C HIS A 58 7.65 0.04 -9.68
N THR A 59 7.26 -0.43 -8.50
CA THR A 59 6.28 0.25 -7.64
C THR A 59 6.66 1.71 -7.39
N ASN A 60 7.89 1.96 -6.92
CA ASN A 60 8.37 3.32 -6.63
C ASN A 60 8.46 4.19 -7.89
N ALA A 61 8.92 3.63 -9.01
CA ALA A 61 9.02 4.36 -10.26
C ALA A 61 7.65 4.73 -10.85
N VAL A 62 6.63 3.86 -10.78
CA VAL A 62 5.30 4.20 -11.32
C VAL A 62 4.53 5.12 -10.38
N ILE A 63 4.61 4.91 -9.06
CA ILE A 63 3.84 5.71 -8.09
C ILE A 63 4.53 7.05 -7.83
N PHE A 64 5.73 7.05 -7.28
CA PHE A 64 6.37 8.28 -6.80
C PHE A 64 7.11 9.04 -7.90
N ALA A 65 7.70 8.33 -8.87
CA ALA A 65 8.38 8.98 -9.98
C ALA A 65 7.41 9.41 -11.09
N PHE A 66 6.61 8.50 -11.67
CA PHE A 66 5.66 8.87 -12.73
C PHE A 66 4.49 9.69 -12.18
N VAL A 67 3.64 9.09 -11.32
CA VAL A 67 2.42 9.75 -10.83
C VAL A 67 2.74 10.90 -9.88
N GLY A 68 3.79 10.80 -9.04
CA GLY A 68 4.22 11.92 -8.19
C GLY A 68 4.61 13.16 -9.01
N ASN A 69 5.44 13.01 -10.04
CA ASN A 69 5.76 14.14 -10.93
C ASN A 69 4.52 14.66 -11.68
N MET A 70 3.58 13.78 -12.07
CA MET A 70 2.30 14.20 -12.66
C MET A 70 1.50 15.06 -11.67
N ILE A 71 1.39 14.63 -10.40
CA ILE A 71 0.69 15.36 -9.35
C ILE A 71 1.30 16.74 -9.18
N PHE A 72 2.62 16.84 -9.04
CA PHE A 72 3.27 18.13 -8.84
C PHE A 72 3.09 19.06 -10.04
N ALA A 73 3.22 18.58 -11.27
CA ALA A 73 2.92 19.38 -12.46
C ALA A 73 1.46 19.87 -12.44
N GLY A 74 0.53 18.97 -12.13
CA GLY A 74 -0.90 19.24 -12.04
C GLY A 74 -1.23 20.32 -11.00
N VAL A 75 -0.70 20.16 -9.78
CA VAL A 75 -0.93 21.03 -8.62
C VAL A 75 -0.27 22.40 -8.80
N TYR A 76 0.99 22.46 -9.25
CA TYR A 76 1.66 23.76 -9.46
C TYR A 76 0.97 24.59 -10.54
N TYR A 77 0.45 23.96 -11.59
CA TYR A 77 -0.26 24.66 -12.65
C TYR A 77 -1.64 25.14 -12.18
N SER A 78 -2.44 24.25 -11.57
CA SER A 78 -3.83 24.55 -11.19
C SER A 78 -3.90 25.50 -10.00
N THR A 79 -3.07 25.31 -8.97
CA THR A 79 -3.09 26.13 -7.74
C THR A 79 -2.81 27.60 -8.03
N GLN A 80 -1.79 27.89 -8.84
CA GLN A 80 -1.46 29.27 -9.21
C GLN A 80 -2.65 29.99 -9.87
N ARG A 81 -3.36 29.29 -10.75
CA ARG A 81 -4.51 29.80 -11.52
C ARG A 81 -5.78 29.91 -10.68
N LEU A 82 -6.01 28.97 -9.77
CA LEU A 82 -7.15 28.98 -8.84
C LEU A 82 -6.99 30.06 -7.76
N CYS A 83 -5.77 30.26 -7.27
CA CYS A 83 -5.47 31.28 -6.27
C CYS A 83 -5.22 32.66 -6.88
N LYS A 84 -4.97 32.74 -8.20
CA LYS A 84 -4.45 33.93 -8.90
C LYS A 84 -3.22 34.50 -8.16
N ALA A 85 -2.30 33.61 -7.85
CA ALA A 85 -1.08 33.91 -7.09
C ALA A 85 0.08 33.08 -7.64
N ARG A 86 1.28 33.69 -7.70
CA ARG A 86 2.50 32.98 -8.11
C ARG A 86 3.04 32.16 -6.93
N THR A 87 3.56 30.97 -7.22
CA THR A 87 4.27 30.13 -6.25
C THR A 87 5.70 30.67 -5.98
N ASN A 88 6.37 30.17 -4.94
CA ASN A 88 7.76 30.57 -4.65
C ASN A 88 8.75 29.76 -5.50
N ASP A 89 9.49 30.45 -6.37
CA ASP A 89 10.46 29.85 -7.30
C ASP A 89 11.62 29.09 -6.61
N LYS A 90 12.07 29.52 -5.43
CA LYS A 90 13.18 28.85 -4.71
C LYS A 90 12.71 27.53 -4.11
N LEU A 91 11.56 27.53 -3.44
CA LEU A 91 10.97 26.33 -2.86
C LEU A 91 10.55 25.35 -3.96
N SER A 92 10.01 25.85 -5.07
CA SER A 92 9.61 25.03 -6.21
C SER A 92 10.82 24.32 -6.85
N LYS A 93 11.94 25.04 -7.03
CA LYS A 93 13.19 24.48 -7.54
C LYS A 93 13.82 23.46 -6.57
N PHE A 94 13.85 23.74 -5.27
CA PHE A 94 14.34 22.79 -4.27
C PHE A 94 13.49 21.52 -4.27
N HIS A 95 12.17 21.66 -4.27
CA HIS A 95 11.25 20.52 -4.36
C HIS A 95 11.55 19.68 -5.61
N PHE A 96 11.65 20.28 -6.80
CA PHE A 96 11.93 19.51 -8.03
C PHE A 96 13.22 18.70 -7.92
N TRP A 97 14.36 19.34 -7.65
CA TRP A 97 15.64 18.63 -7.62
C TRP A 97 15.75 17.64 -6.45
N GLY A 98 15.18 17.97 -5.30
CA GLY A 98 15.10 17.05 -4.17
C GLY A 98 14.30 15.80 -4.52
N TRP A 99 13.14 15.97 -5.17
CA TRP A 99 12.32 14.84 -5.60
C TRP A 99 13.02 13.99 -6.66
N GLN A 100 13.71 14.63 -7.63
CA GLN A 100 14.51 13.89 -8.61
C GLN A 100 15.65 13.10 -7.97
N LEU A 101 16.32 13.65 -6.96
CA LEU A 101 17.39 12.97 -6.24
C LEU A 101 16.86 11.74 -5.50
N ILE A 102 15.72 11.85 -4.82
CA ILE A 102 15.06 10.73 -4.13
C ILE A 102 14.75 9.59 -5.12
N ILE A 103 14.20 9.92 -6.30
CA ILE A 103 13.90 8.92 -7.33
C ILE A 103 15.16 8.21 -7.82
N VAL A 104 16.25 8.96 -8.02
CA VAL A 104 17.53 8.37 -8.43
C VAL A 104 18.12 7.50 -7.31
N SER A 105 18.00 7.93 -6.05
CA SER A 105 18.39 7.11 -4.90
C SER A 105 17.61 5.79 -4.89
N ALA A 106 16.29 5.80 -5.05
CA ALA A 106 15.48 4.59 -5.15
C ALA A 106 15.91 3.66 -6.30
N ALA A 107 16.24 4.24 -7.46
CA ALA A 107 16.72 3.50 -8.62
C ALA A 107 18.08 2.81 -8.40
N ILE A 108 18.86 3.29 -7.43
CA ILE A 108 20.15 2.71 -7.05
C ILE A 108 19.98 1.72 -5.89
N THR A 109 19.28 2.12 -4.82
CA THR A 109 19.24 1.36 -3.57
C THR A 109 18.39 0.10 -3.66
N LEU A 110 17.25 0.14 -4.36
CA LEU A 110 16.34 -1.01 -4.42
C LEU A 110 16.95 -2.20 -5.19
N PRO A 111 17.58 -2.04 -6.37
CA PRO A 111 18.33 -3.13 -7.02
C PRO A 111 19.52 -3.65 -6.20
N LEU A 112 20.09 -2.82 -5.30
CA LEU A 112 21.15 -3.23 -4.38
C LEU A 112 20.63 -4.04 -3.19
N GLY A 113 19.31 -4.19 -3.03
CA GLY A 113 18.71 -4.92 -1.89
C GLY A 113 18.57 -4.07 -0.62
N ILE A 114 18.80 -2.76 -0.71
CA ILE A 114 18.63 -1.84 0.42
C ILE A 114 17.15 -1.46 0.49
N THR A 115 16.41 -2.16 1.33
CA THR A 115 14.96 -2.01 1.47
C THR A 115 14.49 -2.23 2.92
N GLN A 116 13.47 -1.48 3.34
CA GLN A 116 12.75 -1.75 4.58
C GLN A 116 11.80 -2.94 4.47
N SER A 117 11.55 -3.50 3.28
CA SER A 117 10.49 -4.50 2.97
C SER A 117 9.03 -4.07 3.17
N LYS A 118 8.79 -2.83 3.61
CA LYS A 118 7.46 -2.23 3.72
C LYS A 118 6.95 -1.74 2.36
N GLU A 119 5.84 -2.27 1.87
CA GLU A 119 5.30 -1.90 0.56
C GLU A 119 4.96 -0.40 0.47
N TYR A 120 5.37 0.25 -0.62
CA TYR A 120 5.27 1.71 -0.81
C TYR A 120 6.07 2.56 0.18
N ALA A 121 6.88 1.96 1.06
CA ALA A 121 7.77 2.60 2.01
C ALA A 121 9.13 1.87 2.05
N GLU A 122 9.60 1.39 0.89
CA GLU A 122 10.75 0.50 0.81
C GLU A 122 12.08 1.23 1.06
N LEU A 123 12.14 2.55 0.89
CA LEU A 123 13.39 3.31 0.97
C LEU A 123 13.89 3.41 2.41
N GLU A 124 15.19 3.30 2.63
CA GLU A 124 15.78 3.34 3.97
C GLU A 124 15.87 4.76 4.57
N TRP A 125 16.05 4.82 5.89
CA TRP A 125 15.80 6.02 6.71
C TRP A 125 16.49 7.33 6.25
N PRO A 126 17.70 7.36 5.65
CA PRO A 126 18.28 8.63 5.18
C PRO A 126 17.49 9.21 4.01
N ILE A 127 16.92 8.34 3.16
CA ILE A 127 16.07 8.75 2.04
C ILE A 127 14.70 9.14 2.56
N ASP A 128 14.18 8.50 3.61
CA ASP A 128 12.94 8.90 4.26
C ASP A 128 12.99 10.31 4.81
N LEU A 129 14.09 10.68 5.48
CA LEU A 129 14.30 12.05 5.94
C LEU A 129 14.34 13.04 4.77
N ALA A 130 14.99 12.66 3.66
CA ALA A 130 15.01 13.48 2.45
C ALA A 130 13.60 13.66 1.87
N VAL A 131 12.79 12.59 1.80
CA VAL A 131 11.39 12.62 1.39
C VAL A 131 10.59 13.56 2.27
N ALA A 132 10.70 13.43 3.60
CA ALA A 132 10.00 14.29 4.55
C ALA A 132 10.34 15.77 4.34
N VAL A 133 11.62 16.12 4.20
CA VAL A 133 12.07 17.50 3.97
C VAL A 133 11.57 18.05 2.64
N VAL A 134 11.65 17.26 1.57
CA VAL A 134 11.21 17.66 0.22
C VAL A 134 9.69 17.82 0.16
N TRP A 135 8.95 16.90 0.77
CA TRP A 135 7.48 16.94 0.87
C TRP A 135 7.00 18.14 1.68
N LEU A 136 7.62 18.41 2.83
CA LEU A 136 7.31 19.60 3.63
C LEU A 136 7.63 20.89 2.88
N THR A 137 8.68 20.91 2.06
CA THR A 137 8.98 22.06 1.21
C THR A 137 7.90 22.28 0.14
N PHE A 138 7.42 21.22 -0.49
CA PHE A 138 6.27 21.27 -1.39
C PHE A 138 5.02 21.81 -0.68
N GLY A 139 4.68 21.24 0.47
CA GLY A 139 3.54 21.65 1.28
C GLY A 139 3.62 23.12 1.71
N ALA A 140 4.78 23.55 2.22
CA ALA A 140 5.02 24.94 2.58
C ALA A 140 4.81 25.89 1.39
N ASN A 141 5.33 25.54 0.21
CA ASN A 141 5.14 26.35 -0.99
C ASN A 141 3.67 26.43 -1.43
N PHE A 142 2.95 25.31 -1.35
CA PHE A 142 1.51 25.26 -1.62
C PHE A 142 0.73 26.17 -0.65
N PHE A 143 0.95 26.04 0.66
CA PHE A 143 0.24 26.84 1.67
C PHE A 143 0.61 28.32 1.62
N LEU A 144 1.85 28.68 1.28
CA LEU A 144 2.24 30.07 1.00
C LEU A 144 1.49 30.64 -0.20
N THR A 145 1.28 29.84 -1.24
CA THR A 145 0.48 30.23 -2.42
C THR A 145 -0.98 30.44 -2.03
N LEU A 146 -1.56 29.56 -1.21
CA LEU A 146 -2.93 29.71 -0.69
C LEU A 146 -3.10 30.94 0.22
N LYS A 147 -2.11 31.23 1.06
CA LYS A 147 -2.10 32.44 1.92
C LYS A 147 -2.14 33.71 1.07
N ASN A 148 -1.46 33.70 -0.08
CA ASN A 148 -1.38 34.83 -1.00
C ASN A 148 -2.50 34.85 -2.07
N ARG A 149 -3.52 33.98 -1.95
CA ARG A 149 -4.64 33.93 -2.90
C ARG A 149 -5.41 35.25 -2.97
N ARG A 150 -6.06 35.47 -4.12
CA ARG A 150 -6.97 36.60 -4.37
C ARG A 150 -8.44 36.22 -4.42
N GLU A 151 -8.72 34.94 -4.60
CA GLU A 151 -10.08 34.40 -4.54
C GLU A 151 -10.45 34.10 -3.09
N LYS A 152 -11.64 34.55 -2.65
CA LYS A 152 -12.10 34.34 -1.27
C LYS A 152 -12.31 32.86 -0.97
N HIS A 153 -13.02 32.16 -1.87
CA HIS A 153 -13.40 30.77 -1.72
C HIS A 153 -12.35 29.82 -2.30
N LEU A 154 -12.10 28.74 -1.56
CA LEU A 154 -11.28 27.63 -2.06
C LEU A 154 -12.07 26.81 -3.07
N TYR A 155 -11.53 26.68 -4.27
CA TYR A 155 -12.06 25.75 -5.27
C TYR A 155 -11.85 24.29 -4.81
N VAL A 156 -12.77 23.40 -5.18
CA VAL A 156 -12.80 21.98 -4.74
C VAL A 156 -11.46 21.26 -4.97
N ALA A 157 -10.76 21.54 -6.07
CA ALA A 157 -9.45 20.94 -6.32
C ALA A 157 -8.42 21.24 -5.19
N LEU A 158 -8.47 22.45 -4.62
CA LEU A 158 -7.58 22.84 -3.51
C LEU A 158 -7.90 22.05 -2.25
N TRP A 159 -9.15 21.65 -2.02
CA TRP A 159 -9.55 20.84 -0.87
C TRP A 159 -8.84 19.48 -0.91
N PHE A 160 -8.87 18.83 -2.07
CA PHE A 160 -8.19 17.57 -2.29
C PHE A 160 -6.67 17.71 -2.15
N TYR A 161 -6.06 18.79 -2.67
CA TYR A 161 -4.63 19.02 -2.50
C TYR A 161 -4.23 19.27 -1.04
N ILE A 162 -5.05 20.01 -0.27
CA ILE A 162 -4.85 20.20 1.17
C ILE A 162 -4.89 18.85 1.88
N ALA A 163 -5.90 18.03 1.60
CA ALA A 163 -6.03 16.69 2.17
C ALA A 163 -4.84 15.81 1.83
N THR A 164 -4.41 15.77 0.57
CA THR A 164 -3.19 15.05 0.14
C THR A 164 -1.97 15.45 0.97
N ILE A 165 -1.66 16.74 1.05
CA ILE A 165 -0.45 17.23 1.70
C ILE A 165 -0.45 16.88 3.19
N ILE A 166 -1.57 17.11 3.87
CA ILE A 166 -1.70 16.84 5.30
C ILE A 166 -1.65 15.34 5.59
N THR A 167 -2.48 14.54 4.91
CA THR A 167 -2.57 13.12 5.20
C THR A 167 -1.25 12.42 4.92
N ILE A 168 -0.64 12.62 3.75
CA ILE A 168 0.65 11.98 3.42
C ILE A 168 1.73 12.35 4.43
N THR A 169 1.74 13.59 4.95
CA THR A 169 2.69 13.98 6.01
C THR A 169 2.51 13.11 7.26
N VAL A 170 1.27 12.92 7.71
CA VAL A 170 0.97 12.09 8.89
C VAL A 170 1.29 10.62 8.63
N LEU A 171 0.84 10.08 7.49
CA LEU A 171 1.05 8.68 7.12
C LEU A 171 2.54 8.34 7.04
N TYR A 172 3.31 9.15 6.31
CA TYR A 172 4.73 8.89 6.05
C TYR A 172 5.54 8.95 7.34
N VAL A 173 5.28 9.94 8.21
CA VAL A 173 5.98 10.06 9.49
C VAL A 173 5.71 8.85 10.37
N VAL A 174 4.45 8.44 10.52
CA VAL A 174 4.08 7.36 11.44
C VAL A 174 4.59 6.00 10.96
N ASN A 175 4.45 5.67 9.67
CA ASN A 175 4.86 4.35 9.17
C ASN A 175 6.38 4.14 9.12
N ASN A 176 7.12 5.23 8.88
CA ASN A 176 8.56 5.22 8.72
C ASN A 176 9.29 5.61 10.03
N LEU A 177 8.60 5.53 11.17
CA LEU A 177 9.27 5.52 12.46
C LEU A 177 10.13 4.25 12.54
N ALA A 178 11.44 4.45 12.52
CA ALA A 178 12.42 3.38 12.59
C ALA A 178 13.62 3.83 13.42
N ILE A 179 14.32 2.87 14.03
CA ILE A 179 15.59 3.11 14.73
C ILE A 179 16.73 2.87 13.75
N PRO A 180 17.50 3.90 13.37
CA PRO A 180 18.71 3.74 12.58
C PRO A 180 19.74 2.91 13.35
N VAL A 181 20.35 1.95 12.66
CA VAL A 181 21.44 1.13 13.24
C VAL A 181 22.78 1.68 12.77
N PHE A 182 23.04 1.61 11.46
CA PHE A 182 24.21 2.18 10.80
C PHE A 182 23.92 2.39 9.31
N GLY A 183 24.66 3.28 8.66
CA GLY A 183 24.57 3.50 7.21
C GLY A 183 23.12 3.61 6.70
N MET A 184 22.72 2.64 5.89
CA MET A 184 21.40 2.52 5.26
C MET A 184 20.54 1.41 5.89
N LYS A 185 20.72 1.08 7.17
CA LYS A 185 19.95 0.04 7.86
C LYS A 185 19.16 0.63 9.03
N SER A 186 17.88 0.30 9.09
CA SER A 186 17.01 0.59 10.23
C SER A 186 16.05 -0.56 10.55
N TYR A 187 15.45 -0.52 11.74
CA TYR A 187 14.35 -1.42 12.12
C TYR A 187 13.12 -0.61 12.48
N SER A 188 11.95 -1.05 11.99
CA SER A 188 10.64 -0.45 12.32
C SER A 188 10.47 -0.40 13.84
N VAL A 189 9.85 0.67 14.35
CA VAL A 189 9.47 0.73 15.78
C VAL A 189 8.29 -0.20 16.12
N PHE A 190 7.63 -0.76 15.11
CA PHE A 190 6.55 -1.72 15.28
C PHE A 190 7.00 -3.11 14.82
N GLY A 191 6.48 -4.16 15.46
CA GLY A 191 6.64 -5.56 15.06
C GLY A 191 5.31 -6.27 14.82
N GLY A 192 5.36 -7.40 14.12
CA GLY A 192 4.24 -8.33 13.97
C GLY A 192 2.93 -7.70 13.49
N VAL A 193 1.83 -8.03 14.19
CA VAL A 193 0.48 -7.56 13.86
C VAL A 193 0.38 -6.04 13.84
N GLN A 194 1.09 -5.35 14.74
CA GLN A 194 1.05 -3.90 14.81
C GLN A 194 1.68 -3.28 13.58
N ASP A 195 2.85 -3.79 13.20
CA ASP A 195 3.55 -3.31 12.04
C ASP A 195 2.73 -3.57 10.78
N ALA A 196 2.06 -4.73 10.69
CA ALA A 196 1.12 -5.03 9.62
C ALA A 196 -0.03 -4.02 9.55
N LEU A 197 -0.65 -3.70 10.70
CA LEU A 197 -1.75 -2.74 10.76
C LEU A 197 -1.30 -1.32 10.39
N VAL A 198 -0.18 -0.85 10.93
CA VAL A 198 0.38 0.47 10.61
C VAL A 198 0.79 0.53 9.14
N GLN A 199 1.42 -0.53 8.63
CA GLN A 199 1.82 -0.64 7.24
C GLN A 199 0.63 -0.56 6.29
N TRP A 200 -0.50 -1.23 6.58
CA TRP A 200 -1.66 -1.17 5.69
C TRP A 200 -2.59 0.01 5.94
N TRP A 201 -2.57 0.59 7.14
CA TRP A 201 -3.08 1.94 7.36
C TRP A 201 -2.31 2.94 6.48
N TYR A 202 -0.98 2.84 6.41
CA TYR A 202 -0.17 3.64 5.48
C TYR A 202 -0.44 3.28 4.02
N GLY A 203 -0.26 2.03 3.61
CA GLY A 203 -0.28 1.59 2.23
C GLY A 203 -1.62 1.86 1.55
N HIS A 204 -2.74 1.56 2.22
CA HIS A 204 -4.06 1.88 1.69
C HIS A 204 -4.25 3.39 1.56
N ASN A 205 -3.87 4.15 2.59
CA ASN A 205 -4.03 5.59 2.58
C ASN A 205 -2.99 6.30 1.70
N ALA A 206 -1.89 5.66 1.32
CA ALA A 206 -0.98 6.14 0.28
C ALA A 206 -1.70 6.08 -1.08
N VAL A 207 -2.38 4.98 -1.41
CA VAL A 207 -3.22 4.91 -2.62
C VAL A 207 -4.37 5.93 -2.55
N ALA A 208 -4.97 6.11 -1.37
CA ALA A 208 -6.01 7.12 -1.15
C ALA A 208 -5.52 8.55 -1.39
N PHE A 209 -4.49 8.95 -0.66
CA PHE A 209 -4.09 10.33 -0.52
C PHE A 209 -3.00 10.75 -1.50
N PHE A 210 -2.36 9.79 -2.17
CA PHE A 210 -1.43 10.03 -3.26
C PHE A 210 -2.02 9.66 -4.63
N LEU A 211 -2.73 8.54 -4.77
CA LEU A 211 -3.23 8.09 -6.08
C LEU A 211 -4.71 8.43 -6.35
N THR A 212 -5.49 8.77 -5.33
CA THR A 212 -6.91 9.12 -5.50
C THR A 212 -7.16 10.61 -5.31
N THR A 213 -6.91 11.16 -4.12
CA THR A 213 -7.29 12.54 -3.79
C THR A 213 -6.63 13.61 -4.67
N PRO A 214 -5.31 13.65 -4.94
CA PRO A 214 -4.76 14.72 -5.77
C PRO A 214 -5.17 14.53 -7.23
N ILE A 215 -5.42 13.29 -7.67
CA ILE A 215 -5.92 13.02 -9.02
C ILE A 215 -7.39 13.43 -9.16
N LEU A 216 -8.21 13.31 -8.11
CA LEU A 216 -9.53 13.93 -8.04
C LEU A 216 -9.42 15.45 -8.12
N GLY A 217 -8.46 16.07 -7.42
CA GLY A 217 -8.18 17.50 -7.55
C GLY A 217 -7.80 17.89 -8.99
N ILE A 218 -6.97 17.09 -9.66
CA ILE A 218 -6.65 17.22 -11.08
C ILE A 218 -7.91 17.07 -11.93
N MET A 219 -8.73 16.04 -11.71
CA MET A 219 -10.01 15.87 -12.41
C MET A 219 -10.88 17.12 -12.27
N TYR A 220 -11.06 17.63 -11.03
CA TYR A 220 -11.86 18.82 -10.76
C TYR A 220 -11.36 20.07 -11.47
N TYR A 221 -10.07 20.18 -11.77
CA TYR A 221 -9.55 21.32 -12.54
C TYR A 221 -9.56 21.06 -14.05
N TYR A 222 -8.94 19.98 -14.51
CA TYR A 222 -8.60 19.76 -15.91
C TYR A 222 -9.76 19.24 -16.73
N LEU A 223 -10.61 18.35 -16.18
CA LEU A 223 -11.75 17.80 -16.92
C LEU A 223 -12.78 18.89 -17.25
N PRO A 224 -13.27 19.73 -16.31
CA PRO A 224 -14.20 20.82 -16.63
C PRO A 224 -13.59 21.84 -17.60
N LYS A 225 -12.28 22.11 -17.47
CA LYS A 225 -11.56 23.03 -18.37
C LYS A 225 -11.38 22.48 -19.79
N ALA A 226 -11.16 21.18 -19.95
CA ALA A 226 -11.13 20.54 -21.27
C ALA A 226 -12.53 20.44 -21.87
N ALA A 227 -13.55 20.14 -21.05
CA ALA A 227 -14.93 20.02 -21.51
C ALA A 227 -15.58 21.38 -21.82
N GLU A 228 -15.06 22.47 -21.25
CA GLU A 228 -15.65 23.81 -21.23
C GLU A 228 -17.06 23.77 -20.61
N ARG A 229 -17.18 23.03 -19.50
CA ARG A 229 -18.42 22.86 -18.76
C ARG A 229 -18.21 23.22 -17.29
N PRO A 230 -19.23 23.78 -16.61
CA PRO A 230 -19.18 23.92 -15.17
C PRO A 230 -19.20 22.54 -14.51
N VAL A 231 -18.57 22.43 -13.34
CA VAL A 231 -18.66 21.23 -12.50
C VAL A 231 -20.13 20.92 -12.20
N PHE A 232 -20.52 19.65 -12.34
CA PHE A 232 -21.91 19.22 -12.24
C PHE A 232 -22.58 19.59 -10.91
N SER A 233 -22.04 19.14 -9.78
CA SER A 233 -22.70 19.33 -8.48
C SER A 233 -21.72 19.75 -7.38
N TYR A 234 -21.90 20.99 -6.96
CA TYR A 234 -21.17 21.56 -5.82
C TYR A 234 -21.49 20.83 -4.51
N ARG A 235 -22.77 20.52 -4.26
CA ARG A 235 -23.18 19.80 -3.04
C ARG A 235 -22.58 18.39 -2.99
N LEU A 236 -22.58 17.69 -4.12
CA LEU A 236 -21.93 16.38 -4.21
C LEU A 236 -20.42 16.50 -3.99
N SER A 237 -19.81 17.62 -4.42
CA SER A 237 -18.39 17.91 -4.16
C SER A 237 -18.09 17.99 -2.67
N ILE A 238 -18.94 18.67 -1.88
CA ILE A 238 -18.81 18.75 -0.42
C ILE A 238 -18.99 17.37 0.23
N ILE A 239 -20.10 16.69 -0.09
CA ILE A 239 -20.46 15.41 0.54
C ILE A 239 -19.36 14.40 0.28
N HIS A 240 -18.99 14.20 -0.99
CA HIS A 240 -18.00 13.19 -1.34
C HIS A 240 -16.61 13.56 -0.81
N PHE A 241 -16.21 14.84 -0.76
CA PHE A 241 -14.91 15.20 -0.19
C PHE A 241 -14.82 14.80 1.29
N TRP A 242 -15.76 15.24 2.13
CA TRP A 242 -15.66 15.03 3.57
C TRP A 242 -15.86 13.57 3.96
N SER A 243 -16.82 12.88 3.32
CA SER A 243 -17.01 11.46 3.61
C SER A 243 -15.86 10.62 3.06
N LEU A 244 -15.27 10.95 1.90
CA LEU A 244 -14.10 10.24 1.38
C LEU A 244 -12.91 10.43 2.32
N VAL A 245 -12.55 11.66 2.68
CA VAL A 245 -11.38 11.94 3.53
C VAL A 245 -11.49 11.26 4.90
N PHE A 246 -12.68 11.25 5.50
CA PHE A 246 -12.89 10.62 6.80
C PHE A 246 -12.91 9.09 6.72
N ILE A 247 -13.65 8.50 5.77
CA ILE A 247 -13.88 7.05 5.68
C ILE A 247 -12.62 6.31 5.22
N TYR A 248 -11.83 6.90 4.31
CA TYR A 248 -10.67 6.20 3.73
C TYR A 248 -9.64 5.75 4.78
N ILE A 249 -9.45 6.56 5.83
CA ILE A 249 -8.46 6.28 6.87
C ILE A 249 -8.66 4.91 7.52
N TRP A 250 -9.91 4.48 7.66
CA TRP A 250 -10.32 3.25 8.33
C TRP A 250 -10.18 1.98 7.49
N ALA A 251 -9.97 2.11 6.18
CA ALA A 251 -10.01 0.98 5.26
C ALA A 251 -8.71 0.16 5.24
N GLY A 252 -7.66 0.57 5.96
CA GLY A 252 -6.40 -0.19 6.07
C GLY A 252 -6.54 -1.70 6.36
N PRO A 253 -7.38 -2.16 7.32
CA PRO A 253 -7.47 -3.57 7.69
C PRO A 253 -8.04 -4.48 6.60
N HIS A 254 -8.62 -3.93 5.52
CA HIS A 254 -9.10 -4.75 4.41
C HIS A 254 -7.97 -5.48 3.65
N HIS A 255 -6.71 -5.09 3.88
CA HIS A 255 -5.52 -5.78 3.38
C HIS A 255 -5.10 -6.94 4.27
N LEU A 256 -5.72 -7.08 5.44
CA LEU A 256 -5.36 -8.03 6.50
C LEU A 256 -6.55 -8.95 6.85
N LEU A 257 -7.49 -9.11 5.92
CA LEU A 257 -8.65 -9.97 6.11
C LEU A 257 -8.24 -11.45 6.08
N ASN A 258 -8.78 -12.20 7.03
CA ASN A 258 -8.46 -13.61 7.26
C ASN A 258 -6.97 -13.83 7.57
N THR A 259 -6.36 -12.87 8.28
CA THR A 259 -4.97 -12.98 8.78
C THR A 259 -4.95 -13.11 10.30
N ALA A 260 -3.76 -13.05 10.90
CA ALA A 260 -3.56 -13.02 12.34
C ALA A 260 -3.98 -11.68 12.98
N LEU A 261 -4.36 -10.66 12.18
CA LEU A 261 -4.93 -9.42 12.72
C LEU A 261 -6.22 -9.72 13.52
N PRO A 262 -6.46 -9.11 14.68
CA PRO A 262 -7.69 -9.29 15.44
C PRO A 262 -8.97 -9.04 14.64
N ASP A 263 -9.97 -9.87 14.90
CA ASP A 263 -11.20 -9.92 14.09
C ASP A 263 -12.02 -8.62 14.12
N TRP A 264 -11.98 -7.88 15.23
CA TRP A 264 -12.64 -6.58 15.36
C TRP A 264 -12.06 -5.56 14.35
N ALA A 265 -10.74 -5.54 14.18
CA ALA A 265 -10.06 -4.61 13.30
C ALA A 265 -10.32 -4.96 11.84
N GLN A 266 -10.28 -6.26 11.49
CA GLN A 266 -10.66 -6.75 10.17
C GLN A 266 -12.11 -6.35 9.80
N THR A 267 -13.04 -6.55 10.73
CA THR A 267 -14.47 -6.26 10.51
C THR A 267 -14.71 -4.76 10.35
N LEU A 268 -14.03 -3.93 11.14
CA LEU A 268 -14.05 -2.48 11.01
C LEU A 268 -13.57 -2.04 9.62
N GLY A 269 -12.42 -2.56 9.17
CA GLY A 269 -11.88 -2.27 7.84
C GLY A 269 -12.86 -2.65 6.72
N MET A 270 -13.47 -3.84 6.80
CA MET A 270 -14.49 -4.28 5.85
C MET A 270 -15.69 -3.31 5.80
N ILE A 271 -16.27 -2.95 6.94
CA ILE A 271 -17.46 -2.06 6.99
C ILE A 271 -17.14 -0.71 6.37
N PHE A 272 -16.02 -0.09 6.76
CA PHE A 272 -15.63 1.22 6.23
C PHE A 272 -15.27 1.15 4.73
N SER A 273 -14.64 0.09 4.26
CA SER A 273 -14.38 -0.12 2.83
C SER A 273 -15.67 -0.27 2.01
N VAL A 274 -16.69 -0.97 2.52
CA VAL A 274 -18.01 -1.02 1.88
C VAL A 274 -18.67 0.37 1.85
N MET A 275 -18.62 1.11 2.96
CA MET A 275 -19.13 2.48 3.03
C MET A 275 -18.39 3.44 2.09
N LEU A 276 -17.09 3.21 1.84
CA LEU A 276 -16.24 4.03 0.99
C LEU A 276 -16.69 4.07 -0.48
N TRP A 277 -17.49 3.08 -0.90
CA TRP A 277 -18.04 3.01 -2.26
C TRP A 277 -18.81 4.28 -2.64
N ALA A 278 -19.72 4.73 -1.79
CA ALA A 278 -20.58 5.89 -2.06
C ALA A 278 -19.80 7.22 -2.24
N PRO A 279 -18.91 7.65 -1.32
CA PRO A 279 -18.06 8.82 -1.53
C PRO A 279 -17.17 8.71 -2.77
N SER A 280 -16.65 7.51 -3.03
CA SER A 280 -15.77 7.30 -4.17
C SER A 280 -16.52 7.55 -5.48
N TRP A 281 -17.70 6.93 -5.62
CA TRP A 281 -18.59 7.17 -6.77
C TRP A 281 -19.13 8.60 -6.84
N GLY A 282 -19.22 9.32 -5.72
CA GLY A 282 -19.50 10.75 -5.73
C GLY A 282 -18.52 11.53 -6.61
N GLY A 283 -17.22 11.16 -6.59
CA GLY A 283 -16.20 11.71 -7.48
C GLY A 283 -16.42 11.31 -8.94
N MET A 284 -16.69 10.03 -9.21
CA MET A 284 -16.96 9.52 -10.57
C MET A 284 -18.15 10.24 -11.20
N LEU A 285 -19.27 10.30 -10.48
CA LEU A 285 -20.50 10.93 -10.91
C LEU A 285 -20.27 12.43 -11.17
N ASN A 286 -19.53 13.14 -10.30
CA ASN A 286 -19.21 14.55 -10.55
C ASN A 286 -18.38 14.72 -11.84
N GLY A 287 -17.40 13.86 -12.08
CA GLY A 287 -16.57 13.88 -13.29
C GLY A 287 -17.40 13.62 -14.56
N LEU A 288 -18.09 12.48 -14.62
CA LEU A 288 -18.84 12.07 -15.83
C LEU A 288 -20.05 12.97 -16.10
N LEU A 289 -20.80 13.38 -15.07
CA LEU A 289 -21.96 14.26 -15.26
C LEU A 289 -21.55 15.70 -15.63
N THR A 290 -20.31 16.10 -15.37
CA THR A 290 -19.76 17.37 -15.92
C THR A 290 -19.67 17.33 -17.45
N LEU A 291 -19.56 16.15 -18.06
CA LEU A 291 -19.61 15.98 -19.51
C LEU A 291 -21.03 16.01 -20.08
N ARG A 292 -22.08 16.17 -19.25
CA ARG A 292 -23.47 16.24 -19.73
C ARG A 292 -23.63 17.39 -20.73
N GLY A 293 -24.13 17.07 -21.92
CA GLY A 293 -24.24 18.01 -23.04
C GLY A 293 -22.93 18.26 -23.80
N ALA A 294 -21.83 17.61 -23.45
CA ALA A 294 -20.55 17.63 -24.17
C ALA A 294 -20.09 16.23 -24.62
N TRP A 295 -20.98 15.21 -24.53
CA TRP A 295 -20.68 13.84 -24.94
C TRP A 295 -20.37 13.70 -26.44
N ASP A 296 -20.82 14.64 -27.27
CA ASP A 296 -20.46 14.69 -28.69
C ASP A 296 -18.97 15.05 -28.90
N LYS A 297 -18.37 15.84 -27.99
CA LYS A 297 -16.95 16.21 -28.05
C LYS A 297 -16.04 15.00 -27.88
N LEU A 298 -16.47 13.98 -27.12
CA LEU A 298 -15.71 12.73 -26.92
C LEU A 298 -15.38 12.01 -28.21
N ARG A 299 -16.19 12.14 -29.27
CA ARG A 299 -15.88 11.49 -30.56
C ARG A 299 -14.66 12.12 -31.25
N ARG A 300 -14.40 13.40 -30.98
CA ARG A 300 -13.44 14.25 -31.72
C ARG A 300 -12.21 14.63 -30.90
N ASP A 301 -12.37 14.83 -29.59
CA ASP A 301 -11.28 15.28 -28.72
C ASP A 301 -10.67 14.10 -27.94
N PRO A 302 -9.42 13.69 -28.26
CA PRO A 302 -8.75 12.61 -27.53
C PRO A 302 -8.52 12.94 -26.05
N VAL A 303 -8.35 14.22 -25.67
CA VAL A 303 -8.17 14.63 -24.27
C VAL A 303 -9.36 14.21 -23.44
N LEU A 304 -10.57 14.47 -23.93
CA LEU A 304 -11.80 14.09 -23.23
C LEU A 304 -11.99 12.57 -23.19
N LYS A 305 -11.52 11.82 -24.19
CA LYS A 305 -11.56 10.35 -24.16
C LYS A 305 -10.75 9.80 -22.99
N PHE A 306 -9.52 10.29 -22.83
CA PHE A 306 -8.67 9.92 -21.70
C PHE A 306 -9.31 10.28 -20.35
N PHE A 307 -9.86 11.48 -20.20
CA PHE A 307 -10.54 11.86 -18.96
C PHE A 307 -11.79 11.00 -18.69
N ALA A 308 -12.64 10.75 -19.69
CA ALA A 308 -13.85 9.97 -19.49
C ALA A 308 -13.53 8.51 -19.11
N VAL A 309 -12.62 7.85 -19.83
CA VAL A 309 -12.22 6.48 -19.50
C VAL A 309 -11.45 6.43 -18.18
N GLY A 310 -10.61 7.42 -17.88
CA GLY A 310 -9.94 7.52 -16.59
C GLY A 310 -10.92 7.58 -15.43
N VAL A 311 -11.94 8.45 -15.50
CA VAL A 311 -12.98 8.54 -14.47
C VAL A 311 -13.81 7.25 -14.38
N THR A 312 -14.08 6.58 -15.50
CA THR A 312 -14.76 5.27 -15.51
C THR A 312 -13.91 4.19 -14.83
N ALA A 313 -12.61 4.10 -15.13
CA ALA A 313 -11.69 3.17 -14.48
C ALA A 313 -11.58 3.43 -12.97
N TYR A 314 -11.59 4.70 -12.56
CA TYR A 314 -11.71 5.08 -11.16
C TYR A 314 -12.99 4.54 -10.51
N GLY A 315 -14.14 4.72 -11.16
CA GLY A 315 -15.41 4.18 -10.69
C GLY A 315 -15.42 2.66 -10.57
N MET A 316 -14.78 1.98 -11.52
CA MET A 316 -14.64 0.53 -11.55
C MET A 316 -13.72 0.02 -10.44
N ALA A 317 -12.53 0.59 -10.30
CA ALA A 317 -11.59 0.24 -9.22
C ALA A 317 -12.19 0.54 -7.84
N THR A 318 -12.91 1.66 -7.69
CA THR A 318 -13.57 2.03 -6.41
C THR A 318 -14.91 1.34 -6.17
N PHE A 319 -15.34 0.46 -7.08
CA PHE A 319 -16.37 -0.54 -6.84
C PHE A 319 -15.73 -1.90 -6.50
N GLU A 320 -14.70 -2.27 -7.25
CA GLU A 320 -13.95 -3.51 -7.05
C GLU A 320 -13.25 -3.55 -5.68
N GLY A 321 -12.65 -2.45 -5.22
CA GLY A 321 -12.02 -2.37 -3.90
C GLY A 321 -12.97 -2.72 -2.74
N PRO A 322 -14.13 -2.04 -2.62
CA PRO A 322 -15.17 -2.42 -1.66
C PRO A 322 -15.63 -3.88 -1.79
N LEU A 323 -15.78 -4.41 -3.01
CA LEU A 323 -16.11 -5.82 -3.23
C LEU A 323 -15.03 -6.76 -2.67
N LEU A 324 -13.75 -6.47 -2.95
CA LEU A 324 -12.60 -7.25 -2.46
C LEU A 324 -12.40 -7.13 -0.94
N SER A 325 -12.92 -6.08 -0.31
CA SER A 325 -12.88 -5.88 1.15
C SER A 325 -13.88 -6.73 1.94
N ILE A 326 -14.78 -7.46 1.27
CA ILE A 326 -15.71 -8.38 1.92
C ILE A 326 -14.95 -9.66 2.28
N LYS A 327 -14.91 -10.06 3.56
CA LYS A 327 -14.11 -11.22 4.04
C LYS A 327 -14.26 -12.49 3.18
N SER A 328 -15.47 -12.82 2.73
CA SER A 328 -15.74 -13.98 1.88
C SER A 328 -15.16 -13.86 0.47
N VAL A 329 -15.20 -12.67 -0.14
CA VAL A 329 -14.57 -12.38 -1.43
C VAL A 329 -13.06 -12.34 -1.29
N SER A 330 -12.57 -11.67 -0.24
CA SER A 330 -11.15 -11.66 0.12
C SER A 330 -10.61 -13.07 0.37
N GLY A 331 -11.42 -13.99 0.93
CA GLY A 331 -11.01 -15.38 1.11
C GLY A 331 -10.56 -16.04 -0.19
N LEU A 332 -11.19 -15.66 -1.32
CA LEU A 332 -10.80 -16.10 -2.66
C LEU A 332 -9.70 -15.23 -3.27
N ALA A 333 -9.82 -13.90 -3.17
CA ALA A 333 -9.00 -12.96 -3.94
C ALA A 333 -7.65 -12.61 -3.30
N HIS A 334 -7.54 -12.66 -1.97
CA HIS A 334 -6.33 -12.28 -1.23
C HIS A 334 -5.16 -13.19 -1.63
N TYR A 335 -3.97 -12.60 -1.74
CA TYR A 335 -2.74 -13.19 -2.27
C TYR A 335 -2.73 -13.54 -3.76
N THR A 336 -3.84 -13.40 -4.48
CA THR A 336 -3.94 -13.76 -5.90
C THR A 336 -3.64 -12.58 -6.83
N ASP A 337 -3.53 -12.88 -8.13
CA ASP A 337 -3.40 -11.89 -9.20
C ASP A 337 -4.64 -11.02 -9.39
N TRP A 338 -5.78 -11.32 -8.74
CA TRP A 338 -6.91 -10.40 -8.74
C TRP A 338 -6.51 -9.05 -8.12
N ILE A 339 -5.76 -9.07 -7.02
CA ILE A 339 -5.26 -7.84 -6.40
C ILE A 339 -4.39 -7.04 -7.38
N ILE A 340 -3.58 -7.72 -8.19
CA ILE A 340 -2.76 -7.06 -9.23
C ILE A 340 -3.63 -6.46 -10.33
N GLY A 341 -4.70 -7.16 -10.75
CA GLY A 341 -5.69 -6.64 -11.69
C GLY A 341 -6.38 -5.38 -11.18
N HIS A 342 -6.82 -5.39 -9.92
CA HIS A 342 -7.41 -4.25 -9.24
C HIS A 342 -6.47 -3.03 -9.22
N VAL A 343 -5.22 -3.26 -8.78
CA VAL A 343 -4.19 -2.22 -8.72
C VAL A 343 -3.94 -1.62 -10.11
N HIS A 344 -3.81 -2.44 -11.16
CA HIS A 344 -3.50 -1.96 -12.50
C HIS A 344 -4.71 -1.30 -13.20
N ASN A 345 -5.94 -1.69 -12.86
CA ASN A 345 -7.13 -0.96 -13.30
C ASN A 345 -7.11 0.49 -12.78
N GLY A 346 -6.78 0.68 -11.50
CA GLY A 346 -6.54 2.00 -10.92
C GLY A 346 -5.32 2.71 -11.53
N ALA A 347 -4.16 2.08 -11.54
CA ALA A 347 -2.91 2.72 -11.95
C ALA A 347 -2.87 3.06 -13.46
N MET A 348 -3.24 2.12 -14.33
CA MET A 348 -3.20 2.33 -15.79
C MET A 348 -4.45 3.06 -16.28
N GLY A 349 -5.63 2.66 -15.79
CA GLY A 349 -6.91 3.22 -16.19
C GLY A 349 -7.14 4.60 -15.58
N TRP A 350 -7.13 4.73 -14.25
CA TRP A 350 -7.35 6.03 -13.60
C TRP A 350 -6.12 6.93 -13.67
N ASN A 351 -5.03 6.60 -12.98
CA ASN A 351 -3.87 7.51 -12.86
C ASN A 351 -3.22 7.80 -14.22
N GLY A 352 -2.94 6.75 -15.00
CA GLY A 352 -2.26 6.87 -16.28
C GLY A 352 -3.05 7.62 -17.34
N PHE A 353 -4.35 7.35 -17.51
CA PHE A 353 -5.16 8.12 -18.47
C PHE A 353 -5.48 9.53 -17.98
N MET A 354 -5.60 9.75 -16.67
CA MET A 354 -5.66 11.12 -16.14
C MET A 354 -4.38 11.90 -16.46
N ALA A 355 -3.20 11.26 -16.36
CA ALA A 355 -1.93 11.85 -16.77
C ALA A 355 -1.92 12.19 -18.27
N ALA A 356 -2.32 11.25 -19.12
CA ALA A 356 -2.37 11.44 -20.56
C ALA A 356 -3.31 12.59 -20.96
N GLY A 357 -4.55 12.60 -20.43
CA GLY A 357 -5.50 13.68 -20.66
C GLY A 357 -4.97 15.04 -20.21
N MET A 358 -4.39 15.09 -19.01
CA MET A 358 -3.80 16.31 -18.46
C MET A 358 -2.62 16.81 -19.31
N PHE A 359 -1.70 15.95 -19.72
CA PHE A 359 -0.52 16.34 -20.50
C PHE A 359 -0.86 16.76 -21.92
N TYR A 360 -1.75 16.03 -22.60
CA TYR A 360 -2.23 16.44 -23.92
C TYR A 360 -2.97 17.79 -23.89
N TRP A 361 -3.64 18.10 -22.78
CA TRP A 361 -4.25 19.42 -22.58
C TRP A 361 -3.24 20.51 -22.22
N LEU A 362 -2.25 20.21 -21.37
CA LEU A 362 -1.28 21.16 -20.83
C LEU A 362 -0.22 21.59 -21.84
N VAL A 363 0.39 20.64 -22.57
CA VAL A 363 1.57 20.93 -23.38
C VAL A 363 1.32 22.01 -24.44
N PRO A 364 0.21 22.01 -25.20
CA PRO A 364 -0.05 23.11 -26.13
C PRO A 364 -0.05 24.48 -25.42
N ARG A 365 -0.68 24.57 -24.23
CA ARG A 365 -0.80 25.80 -23.45
C ARG A 365 0.54 26.27 -22.89
N LEU A 366 1.40 25.36 -22.45
CA LEU A 366 2.72 25.67 -21.89
C LEU A 366 3.75 26.11 -22.96
N TYR A 367 3.45 25.89 -24.24
CA TYR A 367 4.33 26.21 -25.38
C TYR A 367 3.69 27.16 -26.41
N GLY A 368 2.57 27.81 -26.07
CA GLY A 368 1.90 28.79 -26.93
C GLY A 368 1.34 28.20 -28.24
N ARG A 369 1.02 26.90 -28.24
CA ARG A 369 0.44 26.19 -29.38
C ARG A 369 -1.09 26.15 -29.23
N LYS A 370 -1.79 26.28 -30.36
CA LYS A 370 -3.26 26.11 -30.42
C LYS A 370 -3.67 24.64 -30.32
N GLU A 371 -2.87 23.76 -30.91
CA GLU A 371 -3.17 22.34 -31.06
C GLU A 371 -1.93 21.48 -30.82
N LEU A 372 -2.17 20.19 -30.55
CA LEU A 372 -1.14 19.16 -30.51
C LEU A 372 -0.52 18.95 -31.89
N HIS A 373 0.70 18.39 -31.93
CA HIS A 373 1.35 18.03 -33.19
C HIS A 373 0.52 17.02 -33.99
N SER A 374 -0.04 16.00 -33.34
CA SER A 374 -0.93 15.04 -33.99
C SER A 374 -2.07 14.61 -33.04
N PRO A 375 -3.29 15.17 -33.21
CA PRO A 375 -4.48 14.68 -32.51
C PRO A 375 -4.79 13.21 -32.83
N SER A 376 -4.54 12.77 -34.08
CA SER A 376 -4.73 11.38 -34.50
C SER A 376 -3.81 10.42 -33.75
N ALA A 377 -2.56 10.80 -33.48
CA ALA A 377 -1.65 10.00 -32.66
C ALA A 377 -2.10 9.93 -31.20
N ALA A 378 -2.63 11.02 -30.63
CA ALA A 378 -3.23 10.99 -29.30
C ALA A 378 -4.47 10.05 -29.25
N ASN A 379 -5.28 10.05 -30.31
CA ASN A 379 -6.40 9.12 -30.45
C ASN A 379 -5.95 7.66 -30.63
N PHE A 380 -4.86 7.42 -31.35
CA PHE A 380 -4.29 6.07 -31.47
C PHE A 380 -3.71 5.58 -30.14
N HIS A 381 -2.98 6.44 -29.41
CA HIS A 381 -2.54 6.17 -28.04
C HIS A 381 -3.73 5.74 -27.17
N PHE A 382 -4.85 6.49 -27.20
CA PHE A 382 -6.05 6.13 -26.44
C PHE A 382 -6.50 4.69 -26.71
N TRP A 383 -6.57 4.27 -27.98
CA TRP A 383 -7.05 2.94 -28.35
C TRP A 383 -6.09 1.82 -27.95
N ILE A 384 -4.80 1.96 -28.25
CA ILE A 384 -3.82 0.93 -27.88
C ILE A 384 -3.64 0.84 -26.36
N GLY A 385 -3.71 1.98 -25.65
CA GLY A 385 -3.70 2.02 -24.20
C GLY A 385 -4.94 1.35 -23.60
N THR A 386 -6.12 1.60 -24.17
CA THR A 386 -7.38 0.99 -23.68
C THR A 386 -7.36 -0.52 -23.89
N LEU A 387 -6.93 -0.98 -25.07
CA LEU A 387 -6.75 -2.41 -25.34
C LEU A 387 -5.72 -3.03 -24.38
N GLY A 388 -4.61 -2.34 -24.14
CA GLY A 388 -3.58 -2.75 -23.19
C GLY A 388 -4.13 -2.93 -21.77
N ILE A 389 -4.91 -1.97 -21.26
CA ILE A 389 -5.59 -2.06 -19.96
C ILE A 389 -6.52 -3.27 -19.92
N VAL A 390 -7.38 -3.45 -20.93
CA VAL A 390 -8.36 -4.54 -20.95
C VAL A 390 -7.67 -5.90 -20.94
N LEU A 391 -6.64 -6.11 -21.78
CA LEU A 391 -5.87 -7.36 -21.78
C LEU A 391 -5.20 -7.61 -20.43
N TYR A 392 -4.63 -6.57 -19.82
CA TYR A 392 -4.00 -6.67 -18.51
C TYR A 392 -5.01 -7.06 -17.42
N VAL A 393 -6.07 -6.27 -17.25
CA VAL A 393 -7.05 -6.47 -16.16
C VAL A 393 -7.78 -7.80 -16.31
N VAL A 394 -8.24 -8.14 -17.51
CA VAL A 394 -8.94 -9.41 -17.75
C VAL A 394 -8.03 -10.61 -17.49
N SER A 395 -6.78 -10.57 -17.94
CA SER A 395 -5.84 -11.68 -17.67
C SER A 395 -5.57 -11.85 -16.17
N MET A 396 -5.50 -10.76 -15.40
CA MET A 396 -5.30 -10.80 -13.96
C MET A 396 -6.54 -11.26 -13.19
N TRP A 397 -7.75 -10.92 -13.63
CA TRP A 397 -8.97 -11.48 -13.07
C TRP A 397 -9.06 -12.98 -13.30
N VAL A 398 -8.80 -13.44 -14.53
CA VAL A 398 -8.79 -14.87 -14.85
C VAL A 398 -7.73 -15.57 -14.00
N ALA A 399 -6.51 -15.03 -13.94
CA ALA A 399 -5.45 -15.58 -13.09
C ALA A 399 -5.83 -15.65 -11.61
N GLY A 400 -6.38 -14.56 -11.06
CA GLY A 400 -6.73 -14.49 -9.65
C GLY A 400 -7.86 -15.44 -9.25
N ILE A 401 -8.91 -15.53 -10.08
CA ILE A 401 -10.01 -16.47 -9.88
C ILE A 401 -9.49 -17.91 -10.01
N THR A 402 -8.66 -18.20 -11.02
CA THR A 402 -8.03 -19.53 -11.18
C THR A 402 -7.19 -19.89 -9.95
N GLN A 403 -6.33 -18.99 -9.45
CA GLN A 403 -5.56 -19.21 -8.22
C GLN A 403 -6.47 -19.53 -7.04
N GLY A 404 -7.41 -18.64 -6.74
CA GLY A 404 -8.29 -18.80 -5.59
C GLY A 404 -9.11 -20.09 -5.64
N LEU A 405 -9.61 -20.47 -6.82
CA LEU A 405 -10.38 -21.70 -7.02
C LEU A 405 -9.50 -22.95 -6.94
N MET A 406 -8.31 -22.95 -7.54
CA MET A 406 -7.41 -24.11 -7.47
C MET A 406 -6.89 -24.34 -6.05
N TRP A 407 -6.55 -23.28 -5.32
CA TRP A 407 -6.01 -23.41 -3.96
C TRP A 407 -7.02 -24.02 -2.99
N ARG A 408 -8.31 -23.76 -3.19
CA ARG A 408 -9.40 -24.26 -2.35
C ARG A 408 -10.12 -25.51 -2.88
N ALA A 409 -9.73 -25.99 -4.05
CA ALA A 409 -10.41 -27.13 -4.65
C ALA A 409 -10.11 -28.40 -3.85
N GLU A 410 -11.17 -29.05 -3.40
CA GLU A 410 -11.14 -30.30 -2.66
C GLU A 410 -11.76 -31.42 -3.51
N ASN A 411 -11.29 -32.66 -3.34
CA ASN A 411 -11.89 -33.85 -3.93
C ASN A 411 -13.03 -34.39 -3.05
N GLU A 412 -13.76 -35.41 -3.53
CA GLU A 412 -14.87 -36.01 -2.77
C GLU A 412 -14.45 -36.58 -1.39
N GLY A 413 -13.17 -36.92 -1.23
CA GLY A 413 -12.58 -37.38 0.03
C GLY A 413 -12.07 -36.26 0.95
N GLY A 414 -12.31 -34.99 0.63
CA GLY A 414 -11.87 -33.83 1.42
C GLY A 414 -10.37 -33.48 1.30
N GLY A 415 -9.63 -34.13 0.40
CA GLY A 415 -8.23 -33.81 0.10
C GLY A 415 -8.10 -32.72 -0.97
N LEU A 416 -6.98 -32.00 -0.98
CA LEU A 416 -6.71 -30.97 -1.99
C LEU A 416 -6.62 -31.56 -3.40
N MET A 417 -7.37 -31.00 -4.35
CA MET A 417 -7.32 -31.39 -5.77
C MET A 417 -5.99 -30.99 -6.43
N TYR A 418 -5.42 -29.85 -6.03
CA TYR A 418 -4.13 -29.35 -6.51
C TYR A 418 -3.18 -29.18 -5.32
N PRO A 419 -2.60 -30.26 -4.77
CA PRO A 419 -1.79 -30.21 -3.55
C PRO A 419 -0.44 -29.48 -3.74
N SER A 420 0.08 -29.39 -4.97
CA SER A 420 1.28 -28.62 -5.26
C SER A 420 0.95 -27.19 -5.69
N PHE A 421 1.67 -26.21 -5.15
CA PHE A 421 1.53 -24.80 -5.55
C PHE A 421 1.93 -24.58 -7.02
N VAL A 422 2.85 -25.40 -7.53
CA VAL A 422 3.39 -25.24 -8.91
C VAL A 422 2.33 -25.57 -9.97
N GLU A 423 1.37 -26.45 -9.69
CA GLU A 423 0.26 -26.74 -10.60
C GLU A 423 -0.51 -25.47 -10.96
N THR A 424 -0.78 -24.63 -9.95
CA THR A 424 -1.39 -23.32 -10.17
C THR A 424 -0.49 -22.43 -11.02
N LEU A 425 0.82 -22.34 -10.72
CA LEU A 425 1.75 -21.52 -11.51
C LEU A 425 1.78 -21.91 -12.99
N VAL A 426 1.76 -23.20 -13.30
CA VAL A 426 1.69 -23.70 -14.69
C VAL A 426 0.40 -23.23 -15.37
N ALA A 427 -0.74 -23.32 -14.68
CA ALA A 427 -2.03 -22.85 -15.20
C ALA A 427 -2.05 -21.34 -15.49
N LEU A 428 -1.23 -20.54 -14.78
CA LEU A 428 -1.18 -19.08 -14.94
C LEU A 428 -0.30 -18.58 -16.09
N LYS A 429 0.57 -19.43 -16.66
CA LYS A 429 1.52 -19.01 -17.72
C LYS A 429 0.85 -18.24 -18.88
N PRO A 430 -0.32 -18.63 -19.43
CA PRO A 430 -1.00 -17.87 -20.48
C PRO A 430 -1.43 -16.46 -20.05
N MET A 431 -1.89 -16.30 -18.81
CA MET A 431 -2.28 -15.01 -18.25
C MET A 431 -1.07 -14.11 -18.04
N TYR A 432 0.08 -14.66 -17.61
CA TYR A 432 1.32 -13.89 -17.49
C TYR A 432 1.82 -13.36 -18.85
N TRP A 433 1.76 -14.16 -19.91
CA TRP A 433 2.08 -13.67 -21.26
C TRP A 433 1.08 -12.62 -21.75
N THR A 434 -0.22 -12.81 -21.50
CA THR A 434 -1.25 -11.83 -21.86
C THR A 434 -1.03 -10.50 -21.15
N ARG A 435 -0.66 -10.54 -19.86
CA ARG A 435 -0.25 -9.37 -19.08
C ARG A 435 0.93 -8.63 -19.71
N VAL A 436 1.97 -9.36 -20.14
CA VAL A 436 3.13 -8.78 -20.83
C VAL A 436 2.69 -8.05 -22.12
N VAL A 437 1.85 -8.69 -22.94
CA VAL A 437 1.32 -8.09 -24.17
C VAL A 437 0.50 -6.83 -23.88
N GLY A 438 -0.41 -6.90 -22.90
CA GLY A 438 -1.22 -5.76 -22.49
C GLY A 438 -0.37 -4.57 -22.00
N GLY A 439 0.65 -4.86 -21.18
CA GLY A 439 1.61 -3.86 -20.73
C GLY A 439 2.43 -3.24 -21.87
N LEU A 440 2.82 -4.05 -22.88
CA LEU A 440 3.63 -3.57 -24.02
C LEU A 440 2.82 -2.60 -24.89
N LEU A 441 1.54 -2.89 -25.12
CA LEU A 441 0.63 -1.98 -25.82
C LEU A 441 0.47 -0.65 -25.08
N TYR A 442 0.36 -0.72 -23.74
CA TYR A 442 0.25 0.47 -22.91
C TYR A 442 1.53 1.31 -22.94
N LEU A 443 2.70 0.67 -22.79
CA LEU A 443 4.02 1.32 -22.88
C LEU A 443 4.22 1.98 -24.27
N ALA A 444 3.84 1.29 -25.35
CA ALA A 444 3.88 1.85 -26.70
C ALA A 444 3.01 3.12 -26.81
N GLY A 445 1.84 3.12 -26.17
CA GLY A 445 0.99 4.30 -26.00
C GLY A 445 1.70 5.47 -25.31
N MET A 446 2.38 5.21 -24.19
CA MET A 446 3.11 6.23 -23.44
C MET A 446 4.33 6.77 -24.19
N ILE A 447 5.03 5.93 -24.96
CA ILE A 447 6.11 6.37 -25.88
C ILE A 447 5.54 7.26 -26.98
N LEU A 448 4.39 6.90 -27.55
CA LEU A 448 3.71 7.72 -28.56
C LEU A 448 3.25 9.07 -27.99
N MET A 449 2.79 9.09 -26.73
CA MET A 449 2.52 10.32 -26.01
C MET A 449 3.77 11.18 -25.89
N ALA A 450 4.88 10.62 -25.38
CA ALA A 450 6.13 11.35 -25.22
C ALA A 450 6.59 12.00 -26.54
N TRP A 451 6.55 11.23 -27.63
CA TRP A 451 6.86 11.74 -28.98
C TRP A 451 5.94 12.89 -29.39
N ASN A 452 4.62 12.73 -29.26
CA ASN A 452 3.64 13.73 -29.69
C ASN A 452 3.75 15.03 -28.86
N LEU A 453 3.92 14.90 -27.54
CA LEU A 453 4.15 16.03 -26.65
C LEU A 453 5.47 16.74 -27.02
N TRP A 454 6.55 16.00 -27.26
CA TRP A 454 7.85 16.57 -27.61
C TRP A 454 7.79 17.34 -28.94
N LYS A 455 7.17 16.76 -29.98
CA LYS A 455 6.97 17.46 -31.26
C LYS A 455 6.12 18.72 -31.10
N THR A 456 5.08 18.67 -30.25
CA THR A 456 4.24 19.83 -29.93
C THR A 456 5.07 20.94 -29.28
N ALA A 457 5.86 20.60 -28.26
CA ALA A 457 6.71 21.54 -27.55
C ALA A 457 7.80 22.15 -28.44
N ARG A 458 8.46 21.33 -29.26
CA ARG A 458 9.52 21.78 -30.20
C ARG A 458 9.00 22.71 -31.29
N ALA A 459 7.74 22.58 -31.69
CA ALA A 459 7.09 23.47 -32.65
C ALA A 459 6.60 24.79 -32.03
N GLY A 460 6.69 24.94 -30.70
CA GLY A 460 6.31 26.13 -29.95
C GLY A 460 7.50 26.77 -29.24
N LYS A 461 7.20 27.71 -28.34
CA LYS A 461 8.18 28.29 -27.42
C LYS A 461 7.61 28.25 -26.00
N PRO A 462 8.40 27.92 -24.97
CA PRO A 462 7.93 27.97 -23.60
C PRO A 462 7.29 29.32 -23.28
N VAL A 463 6.06 29.31 -22.77
CA VAL A 463 5.33 30.52 -22.35
C VAL A 463 5.02 30.44 -20.86
N ASN A 464 5.03 31.59 -20.19
CA ASN A 464 4.47 31.72 -18.86
C ASN A 464 3.15 32.48 -19.00
N ALA A 465 2.08 31.89 -18.49
CA ALA A 465 0.78 32.56 -18.48
C ALA A 465 0.79 33.72 -17.47
N GLU A 466 -0.02 34.72 -17.77
CA GLU A 466 -0.12 35.94 -16.99
C GLU A 466 -1.59 36.31 -16.79
N VAL A 467 -1.87 37.00 -15.69
CA VAL A 467 -3.22 37.50 -15.40
C VAL A 467 -3.12 38.90 -14.81
N GLU A 468 -4.03 39.79 -15.21
CA GLU A 468 -4.24 41.07 -14.54
C GLU A 468 -5.30 40.90 -13.46
N VAL A 469 -4.99 41.36 -12.26
CA VAL A 469 -5.85 41.24 -11.08
C VAL A 469 -5.90 42.58 -10.34
N PRO A 470 -7.01 42.91 -9.65
CA PRO A 470 -7.03 44.09 -8.80
C PRO A 470 -5.96 43.97 -7.70
N VAL A 471 -5.31 45.09 -7.37
CA VAL A 471 -4.40 45.20 -6.22
C VAL A 471 -5.14 44.73 -4.97
N LYS A 472 -4.48 43.92 -4.16
CA LYS A 472 -5.07 43.31 -2.98
C LYS A 472 -5.41 44.43 -1.98
N VAL A 473 -6.69 44.75 -1.85
CA VAL A 473 -7.20 45.59 -0.76
C VAL A 473 -7.51 44.63 0.39
N ASP A 474 -6.84 44.79 1.52
CA ASP A 474 -7.17 44.02 2.72
C ASP A 474 -8.63 44.31 3.09
N ALA A 475 -9.49 43.31 2.95
CA ALA A 475 -10.89 43.44 3.32
C ALA A 475 -11.03 43.08 4.80
N GLU A 476 -11.36 44.07 5.62
CA GLU A 476 -11.94 43.85 6.95
C GLU A 476 -13.37 43.30 6.81
N ASP A 477 -13.55 42.12 7.39
CA ASP A 477 -14.61 41.68 8.31
C ASP A 477 -14.69 40.16 8.18
N GLU A 478 -13.70 39.51 8.78
CA GLU A 478 -13.73 38.06 8.93
C GLU A 478 -14.65 37.67 10.09
N VAL A 479 -15.52 36.70 9.85
CA VAL A 479 -16.22 35.98 10.92
C VAL A 479 -15.18 35.50 11.94
N PRO A 480 -15.30 35.86 13.24
CA PRO A 480 -14.31 35.52 14.26
C PRO A 480 -14.05 34.01 14.28
N TRP A 481 -12.79 33.57 14.40
CA TRP A 481 -12.44 32.14 14.42
C TRP A 481 -13.22 31.37 15.50
N ARG A 482 -13.60 32.03 16.60
CA ARG A 482 -14.45 31.49 17.66
C ARG A 482 -15.83 31.05 17.15
N GLN A 483 -16.45 31.81 16.24
CA GLN A 483 -17.76 31.43 15.68
C GLN A 483 -17.69 30.21 14.77
N VAL A 484 -16.51 29.91 14.22
CA VAL A 484 -16.27 28.72 13.39
C VAL A 484 -15.88 27.52 14.25
N ALA A 485 -14.93 27.71 15.18
CA ALA A 485 -14.44 26.66 16.09
C ALA A 485 -15.51 26.17 17.08
N PHE A 486 -16.35 27.08 17.58
CA PHE A 486 -17.50 26.76 18.44
C PHE A 486 -18.83 26.76 17.67
N GLY A 487 -18.76 26.70 16.34
CA GLY A 487 -19.95 26.49 15.52
C GLY A 487 -20.59 25.15 15.86
N TRP A 488 -21.92 25.10 15.92
CA TRP A 488 -22.67 23.90 16.26
C TRP A 488 -22.23 22.62 15.53
N PRO A 489 -21.86 22.64 14.23
CA PRO A 489 -21.35 21.43 13.56
C PRO A 489 -20.04 20.91 14.16
N VAL A 490 -19.09 21.77 14.50
CA VAL A 490 -17.79 21.37 15.08
C VAL A 490 -17.97 20.87 16.51
N VAL A 491 -18.83 21.53 17.29
CA VAL A 491 -19.17 21.10 18.65
C VAL A 491 -19.89 19.76 18.64
N ILE A 492 -20.85 19.57 17.72
CA ILE A 492 -21.53 18.27 17.54
C ILE A 492 -20.52 17.21 17.13
N SER A 493 -19.67 17.46 16.13
CA SER A 493 -18.63 16.51 15.75
C SER A 493 -17.70 16.17 16.92
N PHE A 494 -17.28 17.14 17.72
CA PHE A 494 -16.40 16.90 18.88
C PHE A 494 -17.09 16.09 19.98
N LEU A 495 -18.36 16.41 20.29
CA LEU A 495 -19.17 15.64 21.24
C LEU A 495 -19.40 14.21 20.75
N LEU A 496 -19.65 14.05 19.45
CA LEU A 496 -19.80 12.73 18.83
C LEU A 496 -18.50 11.93 18.90
N LEU A 497 -17.37 12.57 18.67
CA LEU A 497 -16.06 11.93 18.76
C LEU A 497 -15.69 11.57 20.20
N ALA A 498 -16.03 12.42 21.17
CA ALA A 498 -15.86 12.11 22.58
C ALA A 498 -16.73 10.90 22.97
N VAL A 499 -17.99 10.86 22.51
CA VAL A 499 -18.89 9.71 22.72
C VAL A 499 -18.37 8.45 22.03
N LEU A 500 -17.96 8.54 20.76
CA LEU A 500 -17.36 7.42 20.02
C LEU A 500 -16.09 6.90 20.71
N GLY A 501 -15.23 7.81 21.18
CA GLY A 501 -14.03 7.48 21.94
C GLY A 501 -14.34 6.77 23.25
N THR A 502 -15.37 7.21 23.99
CA THR A 502 -15.82 6.50 25.20
C THR A 502 -16.46 5.15 24.91
N VAL A 503 -17.16 4.99 23.78
CA VAL A 503 -17.78 3.72 23.39
C VAL A 503 -16.73 2.71 22.89
N ALA A 504 -15.67 3.16 22.24
CA ALA A 504 -14.55 2.30 21.83
C ALA A 504 -13.74 1.72 23.01
N VAL A 505 -13.89 2.29 24.21
CA VAL A 505 -13.22 1.85 25.44
C VAL A 505 -14.10 0.90 26.27
N LEU A 506 -15.39 0.76 25.94
CA LEU A 506 -16.34 -0.06 26.70
C LEU A 506 -16.78 -1.27 25.85
N GLU A 507 -16.33 -2.47 26.20
CA GLU A 507 -16.54 -3.70 25.41
C GLU A 507 -18.01 -4.22 25.33
N GLU A 508 -18.22 -5.06 24.31
CA GLU A 508 -19.37 -5.90 23.93
C GLU A 508 -20.71 -5.28 23.49
N VAL A 509 -21.06 -4.03 23.86
CA VAL A 509 -22.39 -3.43 23.49
C VAL A 509 -22.29 -2.40 22.35
N ALA A 510 -21.12 -2.25 21.75
CA ALA A 510 -20.79 -1.15 20.83
C ALA A 510 -21.63 -1.12 19.54
N SER A 511 -22.03 -2.26 18.97
CA SER A 511 -22.66 -2.29 17.63
C SER A 511 -24.07 -1.68 17.59
N VAL A 512 -24.91 -1.93 18.60
CA VAL A 512 -26.28 -1.40 18.69
C VAL A 512 -26.27 0.09 19.04
N PHE A 513 -25.36 0.52 19.91
CA PHE A 513 -25.17 1.93 20.25
C PHE A 513 -24.63 2.74 19.07
N MET A 514 -23.74 2.18 18.26
CA MET A 514 -23.21 2.82 17.05
C MET A 514 -24.30 3.06 16.00
N VAL A 515 -25.21 2.10 15.79
CA VAL A 515 -26.36 2.27 14.89
C VAL A 515 -27.37 3.28 15.46
N GLY A 516 -27.68 3.20 16.76
CA GLY A 516 -28.57 4.15 17.43
C GLY A 516 -28.03 5.59 17.42
N LEU A 517 -26.71 5.76 17.61
CA LEU A 517 -26.03 7.04 17.54
C LEU A 517 -25.98 7.57 16.11
N ALA A 518 -25.67 6.73 15.11
CA ALA A 518 -25.69 7.11 13.69
C ALA A 518 -27.09 7.58 13.25
N VAL A 519 -28.15 6.89 13.69
CA VAL A 519 -29.55 7.29 13.44
C VAL A 519 -29.88 8.61 14.14
N SER A 520 -29.42 8.79 15.39
CA SER A 520 -29.62 10.02 16.15
C SER A 520 -28.89 11.21 15.52
N ILE A 521 -27.66 11.00 15.02
CA ILE A 521 -26.88 11.99 14.27
C ILE A 521 -27.59 12.35 12.98
N ALA A 522 -28.07 11.36 12.23
CA ALA A 522 -28.82 11.59 10.99
C ALA A 522 -30.08 12.42 11.28
N MET A 523 -30.81 12.10 12.35
CA MET A 523 -31.99 12.84 12.79
C MET A 523 -31.65 14.27 13.22
N ILE A 524 -30.61 14.48 14.01
CA ILE A 524 -30.15 15.82 14.43
C ILE A 524 -29.69 16.64 13.23
N ALA A 525 -28.95 16.03 12.30
CA ALA A 525 -28.50 16.68 11.07
C ALA A 525 -29.67 17.06 10.16
N LEU A 526 -30.70 16.20 10.05
CA LEU A 526 -31.93 16.47 9.31
C LEU A 526 -32.74 17.61 9.93
N VAL A 527 -32.93 17.58 11.25
CA VAL A 527 -33.61 18.66 12.00
C VAL A 527 -32.84 19.97 11.85
N PHE A 528 -31.51 19.94 11.96
CA PHE A 528 -30.68 21.13 11.80
C PHE A 528 -30.70 21.67 10.36
N GLN A 529 -30.72 20.81 9.35
CA GLN A 529 -30.92 21.23 7.96
C GLN A 529 -32.26 21.96 7.77
N GLN A 530 -33.32 21.48 8.41
CA GLN A 530 -34.64 22.12 8.37
C GLN A 530 -34.65 23.47 9.09
N VAL A 531 -33.97 23.58 10.24
CA VAL A 531 -33.86 24.83 11.01
C VAL A 531 -32.97 25.85 10.29
N SER A 532 -31.83 25.43 9.73
CA SER A 532 -30.93 26.30 8.97
C SER A 532 -31.62 26.92 7.76
N LYS A 533 -32.41 26.14 7.00
CA LYS A 533 -33.24 26.64 5.89
C LYS A 533 -34.21 27.76 6.29
N LYS A 534 -34.72 27.75 7.52
CA LYS A 534 -35.66 28.76 8.03
C LYS A 534 -35.02 30.08 8.42
N THR A 535 -33.71 30.11 8.71
CA THR A 535 -33.04 31.28 9.30
C THR A 535 -32.37 32.23 8.30
N GLY A 536 -32.32 31.88 7.00
CA GLY A 536 -31.74 32.73 5.95
C GLY A 536 -30.24 33.03 6.09
N LYS A 537 -29.56 32.48 7.10
CA LYS A 537 -28.12 32.65 7.33
C LYS A 537 -27.31 31.84 6.30
N PRO A 538 -26.13 32.33 5.87
CA PRO A 538 -25.26 31.58 4.98
C PRO A 538 -24.96 30.21 5.59
N ALA A 539 -25.01 29.17 4.76
CA ALA A 539 -24.77 27.82 5.23
C ALA A 539 -23.33 27.69 5.76
N TRP A 540 -23.15 26.98 6.87
CA TRP A 540 -21.90 26.91 7.63
C TRP A 540 -20.65 26.54 6.79
N HIS A 541 -20.82 25.78 5.70
CA HIS A 541 -19.71 25.41 4.80
C HIS A 541 -19.08 26.62 4.11
N HIS A 542 -19.85 27.67 3.81
CA HIS A 542 -19.30 28.91 3.24
C HIS A 542 -18.33 29.63 4.18
N LEU A 543 -18.45 29.42 5.50
CA LEU A 543 -17.52 29.97 6.50
C LEU A 543 -16.17 29.22 6.49
N LEU A 544 -16.17 27.93 6.15
CA LEU A 544 -14.96 27.12 6.04
C LEU A 544 -14.22 27.35 4.72
N GLU A 545 -14.97 27.51 3.62
CA GLU A 545 -14.42 27.71 2.28
C GLU A 545 -13.60 29.00 2.13
N GLY A 546 -13.89 30.00 2.98
CA GLY A 546 -13.14 31.25 3.04
C GLY A 546 -11.84 31.17 3.85
N LYS A 547 -11.63 30.12 4.67
CA LYS A 547 -10.55 30.04 5.65
C LYS A 547 -9.70 28.78 5.48
N ALA A 548 -8.68 28.88 4.63
CA ALA A 548 -7.76 27.78 4.34
C ALA A 548 -7.11 27.15 5.58
N LEU A 549 -6.73 27.95 6.58
CA LEU A 549 -6.15 27.41 7.81
C LEU A 549 -7.15 26.54 8.59
N VAL A 550 -8.38 27.03 8.78
CA VAL A 550 -9.42 26.27 9.51
C VAL A 550 -9.78 25.01 8.74
N PHE A 551 -9.95 25.11 7.42
CA PHE A 551 -10.18 23.96 6.55
C PHE A 551 -9.09 22.89 6.73
N SER A 552 -7.82 23.31 6.70
CA SER A 552 -6.66 22.44 6.88
C SER A 552 -6.65 21.77 8.25
N VAL A 553 -6.94 22.51 9.33
CA VAL A 553 -7.02 21.95 10.69
C VAL A 553 -8.15 20.94 10.82
N LEU A 554 -9.33 21.21 10.26
CA LEU A 554 -10.44 20.25 10.29
C LEU A 554 -10.12 18.98 9.50
N THR A 555 -9.47 19.11 8.35
CA THR A 555 -8.96 17.96 7.58
C THR A 555 -7.97 17.15 8.42
N PHE A 556 -6.98 17.81 9.06
CA PHE A 556 -6.03 17.14 9.96
C PHE A 556 -6.72 16.39 11.10
N VAL A 557 -7.67 17.04 11.78
CA VAL A 557 -8.44 16.43 12.86
C VAL A 557 -9.20 15.19 12.35
N ALA A 558 -9.90 15.30 11.22
CA ALA A 558 -10.63 14.18 10.62
C ALA A 558 -9.73 12.96 10.33
N ILE A 559 -8.49 13.20 9.89
CA ILE A 559 -7.49 12.17 9.60
C ILE A 559 -6.97 11.51 10.89
N ILE A 560 -6.57 12.32 11.87
CA ILE A 560 -5.96 11.84 13.11
C ILE A 560 -6.91 10.99 13.93
N ILE A 561 -8.21 11.31 13.93
CA ILE A 561 -9.24 10.51 14.61
C ILE A 561 -9.20 9.05 14.12
N GLY A 562 -9.26 8.84 12.81
CA GLY A 562 -9.25 7.49 12.24
C GLY A 562 -7.93 6.76 12.51
N GLY A 563 -6.80 7.48 12.40
CA GLY A 563 -5.48 6.91 12.69
C GLY A 563 -5.32 6.47 14.14
N ILE A 564 -5.70 7.33 15.10
CA ILE A 564 -5.66 7.00 16.54
C ILE A 564 -6.57 5.82 16.85
N ALA A 565 -7.82 5.84 16.36
CA ALA A 565 -8.79 4.79 16.65
C ALA A 565 -8.38 3.43 16.10
N GLN A 566 -7.63 3.39 14.99
CA GLN A 566 -7.15 2.14 14.41
C GLN A 566 -5.85 1.66 15.06
N ILE A 567 -4.87 2.54 15.31
CA ILE A 567 -3.52 2.15 15.74
C ILE A 567 -3.42 1.98 17.26
N VAL A 568 -4.03 2.87 18.05
CA VAL A 568 -3.81 2.89 19.51
C VAL A 568 -4.30 1.62 20.22
N PRO A 569 -5.47 1.04 19.90
CA PRO A 569 -5.90 -0.20 20.56
C PRO A 569 -4.89 -1.34 20.41
N THR A 570 -4.29 -1.50 19.22
CA THR A 570 -3.25 -2.51 19.01
C THR A 570 -1.95 -2.21 19.75
N LEU A 571 -1.61 -0.93 19.97
CA LEU A 571 -0.44 -0.54 20.77
C LEU A 571 -0.61 -0.90 22.25
N VAL A 572 -1.83 -0.79 22.77
CA VAL A 572 -2.12 -1.08 24.18
C VAL A 572 -2.16 -2.58 24.46
N ALA A 573 -2.45 -3.42 23.46
CA ALA A 573 -2.55 -4.88 23.61
C ALA A 573 -1.19 -5.63 23.67
N VAL A 574 -0.08 -4.99 23.29
CA VAL A 574 1.24 -5.66 23.20
C VAL A 574 1.74 -6.28 24.50
N PRO A 575 1.69 -5.57 25.65
CA PRO A 575 2.27 -6.13 26.87
C PRO A 575 1.62 -7.46 27.26
N GLU A 576 0.31 -7.60 27.00
CA GLU A 576 -0.42 -8.85 27.21
C GLU A 576 0.02 -9.95 26.25
N GLN A 577 0.16 -9.63 24.96
CA GLN A 577 0.66 -10.58 23.95
C GLN A 577 2.08 -11.08 24.28
N LEU A 578 3.00 -10.17 24.63
CA LEU A 578 4.38 -10.51 25.03
C LEU A 578 4.42 -11.38 26.29
N ALA A 579 3.52 -11.16 27.26
CA ALA A 579 3.47 -11.96 28.47
C ALA A 579 2.98 -13.41 28.22
N SER A 580 2.28 -13.64 27.12
CA SER A 580 1.66 -14.94 26.77
C SER A 580 2.36 -15.71 25.65
N THR A 581 3.35 -15.12 24.99
CA THR A 581 3.98 -15.75 23.81
C THR A 581 5.05 -16.77 24.21
N GLU A 582 5.10 -17.88 23.49
CA GLU A 582 6.18 -18.88 23.55
C GLU A 582 7.28 -18.59 22.52
N ASN A 583 7.14 -17.55 21.70
CA ASN A 583 8.16 -17.20 20.72
C ASN A 583 9.36 -16.56 21.40
N VAL A 584 10.54 -16.89 20.86
CA VAL A 584 11.83 -16.33 21.26
C VAL A 584 12.46 -15.55 20.08
N PRO A 585 13.28 -14.52 20.36
CA PRO A 585 14.01 -13.79 19.33
C PRO A 585 14.88 -14.69 18.44
N TYR A 586 15.21 -14.19 17.24
CA TYR A 586 16.12 -14.89 16.33
C TYR A 586 17.53 -14.94 16.89
N THR A 587 18.23 -16.06 16.68
CA THR A 587 19.67 -16.13 16.94
C THR A 587 20.43 -15.12 16.07
N PRO A 588 21.68 -14.78 16.41
CA PRO A 588 22.49 -13.88 15.60
C PRO A 588 22.59 -14.25 14.11
N LEU A 589 22.77 -15.54 13.78
CA LEU A 589 22.84 -15.98 12.37
C LEU A 589 21.48 -15.96 11.67
N GLU A 590 20.40 -16.35 12.38
CA GLU A 590 19.04 -16.28 11.86
C GLU A 590 18.64 -14.84 11.52
N LEU A 591 19.07 -13.87 12.34
CA LEU A 591 18.86 -12.45 12.08
C LEU A 591 19.58 -12.00 10.79
N GLU A 592 20.83 -12.41 10.59
CA GLU A 592 21.56 -12.14 9.33
C GLU A 592 20.85 -12.78 8.13
N GLY A 593 20.38 -14.02 8.28
CA GLY A 593 19.59 -14.73 7.27
C GLY A 593 18.29 -14.01 6.90
N ARG A 594 17.59 -13.46 7.91
CA ARG A 594 16.38 -12.66 7.72
C ARG A 594 16.68 -11.37 6.95
N ASP A 595 17.77 -10.69 7.28
CA ASP A 595 18.20 -9.49 6.55
C ASP A 595 18.52 -9.80 5.08
N ILE A 596 19.11 -10.96 4.79
CA ILE A 596 19.34 -11.44 3.41
C ILE A 596 18.01 -11.74 2.71
N TYR A 597 17.08 -12.43 3.37
CA TYR A 597 15.73 -12.70 2.85
C TYR A 597 15.00 -11.39 2.45
N VAL A 598 15.13 -10.35 3.27
CA VAL A 598 14.60 -9.01 3.00
C VAL A 598 15.32 -8.35 1.83
N SER A 599 16.66 -8.40 1.80
CA SER A 599 17.50 -7.80 0.76
C SER A 599 17.25 -8.40 -0.63
N GLU A 600 17.01 -9.71 -0.71
CA GLU A 600 16.67 -10.38 -1.97
C GLU A 600 15.21 -10.18 -2.40
N GLY A 601 14.40 -9.55 -1.55
CA GLY A 601 12.99 -9.29 -1.85
C GLY A 601 12.13 -10.56 -1.84
N CYS A 602 12.51 -11.60 -1.10
CA CYS A 602 11.78 -12.88 -1.05
C CYS A 602 10.32 -12.70 -0.59
N TYR A 603 10.07 -11.72 0.30
CA TYR A 603 8.75 -11.31 0.80
C TYR A 603 7.77 -10.84 -0.29
N THR A 604 8.28 -10.52 -1.48
CA THR A 604 7.43 -10.15 -2.62
C THR A 604 6.76 -11.33 -3.32
N CYS A 605 7.29 -12.54 -3.09
CA CYS A 605 6.83 -13.79 -3.68
C CYS A 605 6.22 -14.73 -2.65
N HIS A 606 6.75 -14.72 -1.43
CA HIS A 606 6.39 -15.60 -0.33
C HIS A 606 5.80 -14.79 0.82
N SER A 607 4.69 -15.31 1.37
CA SER A 607 4.16 -14.84 2.64
C SER A 607 4.65 -15.71 3.78
N GLN A 608 4.62 -15.15 4.99
CA GLN A 608 4.77 -15.88 6.24
C GLN A 608 3.50 -15.69 7.10
N MET A 609 2.34 -16.04 6.52
CA MET A 609 1.02 -15.77 7.10
C MET A 609 -0.01 -16.77 6.55
N ILE A 610 -0.14 -17.91 7.22
CA ILE A 610 -1.11 -18.97 6.87
C ILE A 610 -2.50 -18.56 7.36
N ARG A 611 -3.46 -18.51 6.44
CA ARG A 611 -4.84 -18.09 6.72
C ARG A 611 -5.63 -19.24 7.37
N PRO A 612 -6.66 -18.96 8.18
CA PRO A 612 -7.43 -19.97 8.91
C PRO A 612 -8.48 -20.68 8.03
N PHE A 613 -8.06 -21.16 6.86
CA PHE A 613 -8.90 -21.95 5.95
C PHE A 613 -8.46 -23.41 5.93
N THR A 614 -9.40 -24.34 5.76
CA THR A 614 -9.11 -25.79 5.70
C THR A 614 -8.10 -26.12 4.60
N TRP A 615 -8.25 -25.52 3.42
CA TRP A 615 -7.37 -25.76 2.28
C TRP A 615 -5.98 -25.11 2.40
N GLU A 616 -5.83 -24.06 3.22
CA GLU A 616 -4.53 -23.49 3.57
C GLU A 616 -3.82 -24.36 4.58
N THR A 617 -4.55 -24.75 5.62
CA THR A 617 -3.99 -25.56 6.71
C THR A 617 -3.61 -26.98 6.27
N ALA A 618 -4.42 -27.59 5.39
CA ALA A 618 -4.09 -28.86 4.76
C ALA A 618 -2.80 -28.81 3.93
N ARG A 619 -2.40 -27.62 3.44
CA ARG A 619 -1.21 -27.43 2.60
C ARG A 619 0.03 -27.04 3.39
N TYR A 620 -0.12 -26.14 4.35
CA TYR A 620 0.99 -25.46 5.01
C TYR A 620 1.10 -25.78 6.51
N GLY A 621 0.07 -26.34 7.14
CA GLY A 621 0.05 -26.61 8.59
C GLY A 621 -0.85 -25.64 9.35
N ALA A 622 -0.65 -25.53 10.67
CA ALA A 622 -1.51 -24.71 11.54
C ALA A 622 -1.58 -23.23 11.08
N PRO A 623 -2.74 -22.55 11.22
CA PRO A 623 -2.85 -21.12 10.93
C PRO A 623 -1.81 -20.30 11.71
N SER A 624 -1.37 -19.17 11.15
CA SER A 624 -0.46 -18.29 11.86
C SER A 624 -1.19 -17.54 12.98
N ARG A 625 -0.54 -17.49 14.14
CA ARG A 625 -0.99 -16.71 15.30
C ARG A 625 -0.42 -15.30 15.25
N ASP A 626 -1.00 -14.40 16.05
CA ASP A 626 -0.58 -13.00 16.16
C ASP A 626 0.79 -12.83 16.83
N ASP A 627 1.16 -13.76 17.70
CA ASP A 627 2.42 -13.72 18.44
C ASP A 627 3.62 -14.27 17.66
N GLU A 628 3.42 -15.00 16.57
CA GLU A 628 4.49 -15.63 15.77
C GLU A 628 5.44 -14.65 15.08
N SER A 629 4.95 -13.46 14.72
CA SER A 629 5.76 -12.42 14.08
C SER A 629 6.05 -11.24 15.01
N ILE A 630 5.85 -11.40 16.33
CA ILE A 630 5.98 -10.30 17.30
C ILE A 630 7.39 -9.67 17.31
N TYR A 631 8.42 -10.47 17.02
CA TYR A 631 9.81 -10.04 16.89
C TYR A 631 10.26 -9.78 15.45
N ASP A 632 9.32 -9.57 14.52
CA ASP A 632 9.59 -9.16 13.15
C ASP A 632 9.33 -7.66 12.94
N PRO A 633 10.31 -6.77 13.21
CA PRO A 633 10.32 -5.42 12.69
C PRO A 633 11.13 -5.39 11.37
N PRO A 634 10.50 -5.26 10.19
CA PRO A 634 9.07 -5.29 9.93
C PRO A 634 8.53 -6.69 9.62
N PHE A 635 7.22 -6.88 9.74
CA PHE A 635 6.54 -8.16 9.48
C PHE A 635 6.73 -8.64 8.02
N GLN A 636 6.60 -9.95 7.77
CA GLN A 636 6.85 -10.56 6.44
C GLN A 636 5.63 -11.31 5.85
N TRP A 637 4.42 -10.78 6.03
CA TRP A 637 3.18 -11.44 5.59
C TRP A 637 2.92 -11.34 4.08
N GLY A 638 3.55 -10.38 3.39
CA GLY A 638 3.34 -10.13 1.96
C GLY A 638 1.92 -9.66 1.60
N SER A 639 1.71 -9.32 0.32
CA SER A 639 0.38 -8.98 -0.25
C SER A 639 -0.05 -9.88 -1.41
N ARG A 640 0.87 -10.73 -1.90
CA ARG A 640 0.68 -11.64 -3.01
C ARG A 640 1.52 -12.90 -2.82
N ARG A 641 1.04 -14.04 -3.33
CA ARG A 641 1.80 -15.29 -3.42
C ARG A 641 2.10 -15.64 -4.87
N ILE A 642 3.39 -15.76 -5.16
CA ILE A 642 3.97 -16.29 -6.41
C ILE A 642 4.80 -17.55 -6.10
N GLY A 643 5.14 -17.75 -4.83
CA GLY A 643 5.57 -19.02 -4.27
C GLY A 643 4.67 -19.44 -3.10
N PRO A 644 4.92 -20.63 -2.52
CA PRO A 644 4.20 -21.12 -1.34
C PRO A 644 4.44 -20.21 -0.12
N ASP A 645 3.55 -20.31 0.87
CA ASP A 645 3.76 -19.72 2.19
C ASP A 645 4.90 -20.45 2.94
N LEU A 646 5.68 -19.72 3.72
CA LEU A 646 6.88 -20.23 4.39
C LEU A 646 6.77 -20.26 5.93
N ALA A 647 5.63 -19.89 6.54
CA ALA A 647 5.51 -19.76 7.99
C ALA A 647 5.74 -21.06 8.79
N ARG A 648 5.75 -22.22 8.12
CA ARG A 648 5.99 -23.57 8.68
C ARG A 648 7.03 -24.34 7.87
N LEU A 649 8.02 -23.62 7.34
CA LEU A 649 9.06 -24.22 6.50
C LEU A 649 10.10 -24.98 7.32
N GLY A 650 10.37 -24.54 8.55
CA GLY A 650 11.42 -25.08 9.41
C GLY A 650 11.29 -26.57 9.65
N GLY A 651 12.40 -27.31 9.54
CA GLY A 651 12.45 -28.75 9.73
C GLY A 651 11.78 -29.59 8.63
N LYS A 652 11.12 -28.97 7.65
CA LYS A 652 10.44 -29.70 6.56
C LYS A 652 11.40 -30.27 5.53
N TYR A 653 12.52 -29.58 5.29
CA TYR A 653 13.54 -29.96 4.32
C TYR A 653 14.94 -29.85 4.95
N SER A 654 15.90 -30.65 4.47
CA SER A 654 17.28 -30.59 4.96
C SER A 654 18.04 -29.35 4.46
N HIS A 655 19.15 -29.00 5.12
CA HIS A 655 20.02 -27.91 4.66
C HIS A 655 20.46 -28.12 3.20
N THR A 656 20.83 -29.35 2.84
CA THR A 656 21.20 -29.73 1.46
C THR A 656 20.07 -29.49 0.45
N TRP A 657 18.82 -29.73 0.83
CA TRP A 657 17.68 -29.42 -0.03
C TRP A 657 17.57 -27.91 -0.27
N HIS A 658 17.70 -27.10 0.78
CA HIS A 658 17.65 -25.64 0.66
C HIS A 658 18.80 -25.10 -0.20
N TYR A 659 20.02 -25.62 -0.01
CA TYR A 659 21.17 -25.31 -0.84
C TYR A 659 20.86 -25.59 -2.32
N ARG A 660 20.47 -26.84 -2.66
CA ARG A 660 20.15 -27.21 -4.04
C ARG A 660 19.00 -26.39 -4.61
N HIS A 661 17.97 -26.10 -3.82
CA HIS A 661 16.85 -25.26 -4.24
C HIS A 661 17.31 -23.85 -4.62
N MET A 662 18.19 -23.22 -3.85
CA MET A 662 18.68 -21.87 -4.15
C MET A 662 19.65 -21.86 -5.35
N MET A 663 20.43 -22.93 -5.53
CA MET A 663 21.33 -23.07 -6.68
C MET A 663 20.58 -23.35 -7.99
N ASP A 664 19.62 -24.27 -7.95
CA ASP A 664 18.73 -24.54 -9.08
C ASP A 664 17.34 -24.99 -8.58
N PRO A 665 16.36 -24.07 -8.52
CA PRO A 665 14.98 -24.42 -8.14
C PRO A 665 14.33 -25.49 -9.03
N ARG A 666 14.83 -25.66 -10.27
CA ARG A 666 14.30 -26.62 -11.24
C ARG A 666 14.83 -28.05 -11.03
N GLU A 667 15.89 -28.24 -10.25
CA GLU A 667 16.28 -29.57 -9.77
C GLU A 667 15.24 -30.14 -8.80
N ILE A 668 14.64 -29.26 -7.99
CA ILE A 668 13.57 -29.63 -7.05
C ILE A 668 12.22 -29.73 -7.78
N ASN A 669 11.89 -28.72 -8.59
CA ASN A 669 10.67 -28.72 -9.38
C ASN A 669 10.89 -28.09 -10.75
N ARG A 670 10.87 -28.92 -11.80
CA ARG A 670 11.11 -28.54 -13.19
C ARG A 670 10.28 -27.34 -13.67
N ASP A 671 9.08 -27.15 -13.13
CA ASP A 671 8.17 -26.07 -13.52
C ASP A 671 8.28 -24.80 -12.65
N SER A 672 9.23 -24.75 -11.71
CA SER A 672 9.48 -23.57 -10.87
C SER A 672 9.80 -22.33 -11.72
N ILE A 673 9.21 -21.20 -11.33
CA ILE A 673 9.51 -19.87 -11.89
C ILE A 673 10.42 -19.04 -10.98
N MET A 674 10.82 -19.60 -9.83
CA MET A 674 11.76 -18.95 -8.92
C MET A 674 13.12 -18.81 -9.61
N PRO A 675 13.76 -17.62 -9.59
CA PRO A 675 15.13 -17.48 -10.05
C PRO A 675 16.08 -18.26 -9.13
N ALA A 676 17.27 -18.59 -9.63
CA ALA A 676 18.32 -19.04 -8.74
C ALA A 676 18.89 -17.85 -7.95
N TYR A 677 19.66 -18.14 -6.90
CA TYR A 677 20.36 -17.15 -6.08
C TYR A 677 21.78 -17.66 -5.79
N THR A 678 22.47 -18.05 -6.86
CA THR A 678 23.80 -18.68 -6.82
C THR A 678 24.87 -17.77 -6.22
N HIS A 679 24.71 -16.45 -6.35
CA HIS A 679 25.62 -15.46 -5.77
C HIS A 679 25.69 -15.55 -4.24
N MET A 680 24.64 -16.01 -3.55
CA MET A 680 24.65 -16.11 -2.09
C MET A 680 25.61 -17.20 -1.60
N ALA A 681 25.86 -18.23 -2.42
CA ALA A 681 26.83 -19.28 -2.09
C ALA A 681 28.27 -18.72 -2.02
N THR A 682 28.57 -17.70 -2.82
CA THR A 682 29.91 -17.11 -2.99
C THR A 682 30.06 -15.72 -2.36
N THR A 683 28.99 -15.16 -1.82
CA THR A 683 29.00 -13.88 -1.08
C THR A 683 29.08 -14.14 0.41
N ALA A 684 29.98 -13.47 1.11
CA ALA A 684 30.15 -13.59 2.55
C ALA A 684 29.21 -12.66 3.34
N VAL A 685 28.76 -13.11 4.52
CA VAL A 685 28.13 -12.29 5.56
C VAL A 685 29.22 -11.60 6.37
N ASP A 686 28.96 -10.36 6.78
CA ASP A 686 29.78 -9.64 7.76
C ASP A 686 29.11 -9.70 9.14
N PHE A 687 29.68 -10.49 10.05
CA PHE A 687 29.18 -10.66 11.41
C PHE A 687 29.57 -9.51 12.35
N GLY A 688 30.48 -8.62 11.96
CA GLY A 688 30.95 -7.51 12.81
C GLY A 688 29.86 -6.50 13.14
N ASP A 689 28.84 -6.39 12.28
CA ASP A 689 27.70 -5.49 12.46
C ASP A 689 26.53 -6.13 13.25
N THR A 690 26.56 -7.44 13.51
CA THR A 690 25.44 -8.18 14.11
C THR A 690 25.10 -7.66 15.51
N ALA A 691 26.10 -7.35 16.34
CA ALA A 691 25.90 -6.75 17.66
C ALA A 691 25.22 -5.37 17.59
N ALA A 692 25.47 -4.59 16.53
CA ALA A 692 24.79 -3.32 16.33
C ALA A 692 23.31 -3.53 15.97
N LYS A 693 23.02 -4.49 15.09
CA LYS A 693 21.66 -4.85 14.69
C LYS A 693 20.81 -5.33 15.87
N MET A 694 21.35 -6.24 16.68
CA MET A 694 20.66 -6.73 17.88
C MET A 694 20.41 -5.61 18.90
N ARG A 695 21.33 -4.66 19.07
CA ARG A 695 21.09 -3.45 19.89
C ARG A 695 19.96 -2.58 19.33
N GLY A 696 19.90 -2.43 17.99
CA GLY A 696 18.81 -1.72 17.32
C GLY A 696 17.45 -2.39 17.56
N LEU A 697 17.39 -3.72 17.43
CA LEU A 697 16.20 -4.52 17.72
C LEU A 697 15.80 -4.45 19.20
N ARG A 698 16.78 -4.49 20.11
CA ARG A 698 16.54 -4.28 21.54
C ARG A 698 15.93 -2.91 21.84
N ALA A 699 16.35 -1.87 21.12
CA ALA A 699 15.80 -0.53 21.27
C ALA A 699 14.33 -0.40 20.82
N VAL A 700 13.85 -1.29 19.94
CA VAL A 700 12.44 -1.35 19.51
C VAL A 700 11.62 -2.41 20.27
N GLY A 701 12.20 -3.05 21.29
CA GLY A 701 11.48 -3.93 22.21
C GLY A 701 11.70 -5.42 22.00
N VAL A 702 12.63 -5.85 21.13
CA VAL A 702 13.02 -7.27 21.05
C VAL A 702 13.88 -7.64 22.28
N PRO A 703 13.54 -8.66 23.07
CA PRO A 703 14.17 -8.94 24.35
C PRO A 703 15.51 -9.67 24.22
N TYR A 704 16.49 -9.04 23.57
CA TYR A 704 17.88 -9.53 23.57
C TYR A 704 18.60 -9.15 24.86
N GLU A 705 19.27 -10.13 25.47
CA GLU A 705 20.10 -9.92 26.64
C GLU A 705 21.46 -9.30 26.28
N ALA A 706 22.11 -8.71 27.29
CA ALA A 706 23.36 -7.97 27.07
C ALA A 706 24.54 -8.88 26.69
N ASP A 707 24.58 -10.08 27.25
CA ASP A 707 25.55 -11.13 26.97
C ASP A 707 25.33 -11.73 25.58
N GLU A 708 24.09 -12.00 25.17
CA GLU A 708 23.75 -12.44 23.80
C GLU A 708 24.27 -11.47 22.74
N ILE A 709 24.11 -10.16 23.00
CA ILE A 709 24.64 -9.10 22.12
C ILE A 709 26.17 -9.08 22.13
N GLN A 710 26.80 -9.32 23.29
CA GLN A 710 28.26 -9.29 23.41
C GLN A 710 28.91 -10.47 22.69
N SER A 711 28.30 -11.65 22.75
CA SER A 711 28.80 -12.87 22.10
C SER A 711 28.27 -13.08 20.69
N SER A 712 27.49 -12.14 20.13
CA SER A 712 26.70 -12.35 18.92
C SER A 712 27.52 -12.82 17.72
N GLU A 713 28.71 -12.26 17.51
CA GLU A 713 29.60 -12.62 16.40
C GLU A 713 30.10 -14.07 16.54
N ALA A 714 30.55 -14.45 17.74
CA ALA A 714 31.01 -15.81 18.01
C ALA A 714 29.88 -16.83 17.91
N THR A 715 28.68 -16.50 18.42
CA THR A 715 27.49 -17.33 18.32
C THR A 715 27.03 -17.49 16.87
N ALA A 716 27.04 -16.41 16.07
CA ALA A 716 26.70 -16.47 14.65
C ALA A 716 27.69 -17.37 13.89
N GLN A 717 28.99 -17.22 14.13
CA GLN A 717 30.02 -18.02 13.49
C GLN A 717 29.91 -19.50 13.87
N ALA A 718 29.68 -19.81 15.15
CA ALA A 718 29.54 -21.19 15.60
C ALA A 718 28.35 -21.91 14.94
N GLN A 719 27.18 -21.26 14.90
CA GLN A 719 26.00 -21.81 14.22
C GLN A 719 26.22 -21.92 12.70
N HIS A 720 26.98 -20.98 12.12
CA HIS A 720 27.29 -21.00 10.69
C HIS A 720 28.18 -22.19 10.35
N ASP A 721 29.27 -22.37 11.09
CA ASP A 721 30.23 -23.47 10.90
C ASP A 721 29.55 -24.83 11.08
N GLU A 722 28.58 -24.95 12.00
CA GLU A 722 27.77 -26.17 12.18
C GLU A 722 26.95 -26.51 10.94
N ILE A 723 26.16 -25.55 10.42
CA ILE A 723 25.33 -25.77 9.22
C ILE A 723 26.22 -26.01 7.99
N LEU A 724 27.34 -25.29 7.90
CA LEU A 724 28.31 -25.46 6.82
C LEU A 724 28.94 -26.86 6.84
N ALA A 725 29.36 -27.35 8.01
CA ALA A 725 29.90 -28.69 8.17
C ALA A 725 28.88 -29.77 7.75
N ALA A 726 27.62 -29.62 8.17
CA ALA A 726 26.54 -30.51 7.75
C ALA A 726 26.34 -30.51 6.22
N LEU A 727 26.39 -29.34 5.58
CA LEU A 727 26.31 -29.24 4.11
C LEU A 727 27.49 -29.91 3.40
N VAL A 728 28.71 -29.73 3.90
CA VAL A 728 29.91 -30.37 3.34
C VAL A 728 29.82 -31.89 3.46
N GLU A 729 29.39 -32.39 4.61
CA GLU A 729 29.24 -33.82 4.86
C GLU A 729 28.13 -34.43 3.99
N ASP A 730 26.93 -33.83 3.99
CA ASP A 730 25.75 -34.40 3.32
C ASP A 730 25.78 -34.26 1.79
N ALA A 731 26.33 -33.15 1.28
CA ALA A 731 26.27 -32.81 -0.13
C ALA A 731 27.63 -32.90 -0.85
N GLY A 732 28.72 -33.16 -0.12
CA GLY A 732 30.07 -33.29 -0.69
C GLY A 732 30.60 -31.98 -1.28
N LEU A 733 30.19 -30.84 -0.70
CA LEU A 733 30.51 -29.51 -1.20
C LEU A 733 31.93 -29.09 -0.81
N SER A 734 32.60 -28.39 -1.72
CA SER A 734 33.90 -27.78 -1.49
C SER A 734 33.77 -26.38 -0.89
N VAL A 735 34.64 -26.03 0.08
CA VAL A 735 34.63 -24.73 0.77
C VAL A 735 35.94 -23.99 0.53
N CYS A 736 35.86 -22.70 0.21
CA CYS A 736 37.03 -21.82 0.15
C CYS A 736 37.16 -20.92 1.38
N GLU A 737 38.41 -20.80 1.85
CA GLU A 737 38.84 -19.71 2.72
C GLU A 737 39.18 -18.47 1.86
N GLY A 738 38.48 -17.35 2.08
CA GLY A 738 38.83 -16.05 1.48
C GLY A 738 38.21 -15.77 0.09
N GLY A 739 36.94 -15.32 0.08
CA GLY A 739 36.27 -14.74 -1.09
C GLY A 739 35.94 -15.72 -2.23
N ALA A 740 35.09 -15.28 -3.17
CA ALA A 740 34.68 -16.08 -4.31
C ALA A 740 35.89 -16.41 -5.22
N THR A 741 36.37 -17.65 -5.20
CA THR A 741 37.24 -18.20 -6.25
C THR A 741 36.42 -19.11 -7.15
N SER A 742 36.88 -19.40 -8.37
CA SER A 742 36.15 -20.24 -9.34
C SER A 742 36.06 -21.72 -8.96
N ASP A 743 36.66 -22.13 -7.85
CA ASP A 743 37.04 -23.52 -7.58
C ASP A 743 36.31 -24.13 -6.37
N CYS A 744 35.30 -23.45 -5.81
CA CYS A 744 34.49 -23.98 -4.70
C CYS A 744 32.99 -23.72 -4.82
N ASP A 745 32.23 -24.59 -4.15
CA ASP A 745 30.78 -24.54 -4.08
C ASP A 745 30.27 -23.50 -3.07
N LEU A 746 30.98 -23.32 -1.95
CA LEU A 746 30.63 -22.41 -0.85
C LEU A 746 31.86 -21.64 -0.33
N VAL A 747 31.63 -20.44 0.21
CA VAL A 747 32.64 -19.69 1.00
C VAL A 747 32.40 -19.86 2.50
N GLN A 748 33.47 -19.77 3.32
CA GLN A 748 33.41 -20.02 4.78
C GLN A 748 32.32 -19.23 5.53
N ASN A 749 31.97 -18.01 5.09
CA ASN A 749 30.91 -17.19 5.71
C ASN A 749 29.74 -16.95 4.75
N SER A 750 29.34 -17.95 3.97
CA SER A 750 28.32 -17.81 2.92
C SER A 750 26.98 -17.21 3.40
N GLN A 751 26.44 -16.25 2.64
CA GLN A 751 25.08 -15.71 2.80
C GLN A 751 24.00 -16.79 2.68
N LEU A 752 24.22 -17.80 1.84
CA LEU A 752 23.28 -18.89 1.66
C LEU A 752 23.10 -19.71 2.95
N VAL A 753 24.18 -19.94 3.71
CA VAL A 753 24.11 -20.64 5.01
C VAL A 753 23.32 -19.83 6.03
N ALA A 754 23.55 -18.51 6.12
CA ALA A 754 22.75 -17.64 6.99
C ALA A 754 21.26 -17.65 6.62
N LEU A 755 20.94 -17.57 5.32
CA LEU A 755 19.55 -17.70 4.84
C LEU A 755 18.95 -19.05 5.22
N ILE A 756 19.71 -20.15 5.09
CA ILE A 756 19.25 -21.48 5.50
C ILE A 756 18.92 -21.51 7.00
N ALA A 757 19.74 -20.91 7.87
CA ALA A 757 19.44 -20.82 9.30
C ALA A 757 18.09 -20.14 9.54
N TYR A 758 17.85 -18.98 8.92
CA TYR A 758 16.57 -18.28 9.02
C TYR A 758 15.39 -19.12 8.51
N LEU A 759 15.52 -19.75 7.34
CA LEU A 759 14.45 -20.59 6.77
C LEU A 759 14.12 -21.81 7.66
N GLN A 760 15.13 -22.37 8.33
CA GLN A 760 14.95 -23.49 9.26
C GLN A 760 14.27 -23.10 10.57
N ARG A 761 14.32 -21.82 10.94
CA ARG A 761 13.67 -21.27 12.13
C ARG A 761 12.16 -21.00 11.94
N LEU A 762 11.69 -20.81 10.71
CA LEU A 762 10.31 -20.44 10.40
C LEU A 762 9.30 -21.52 10.83
N GLY A 763 8.57 -21.26 11.92
CA GLY A 763 7.59 -22.20 12.49
C GLY A 763 8.19 -23.35 13.29
N ASN A 764 9.48 -23.28 13.62
CA ASN A 764 10.21 -24.28 14.40
C ASN A 764 11.01 -23.57 15.50
N PRO A 765 10.38 -23.17 16.62
CA PRO A 765 11.09 -22.54 17.73
C PRO A 765 12.09 -23.51 18.38
N PRO A 766 13.18 -23.00 19.00
CA PRO A 766 14.07 -23.82 19.80
C PRO A 766 13.30 -24.55 20.90
N ALA A 767 13.73 -25.76 21.26
CA ALA A 767 13.20 -26.42 22.44
C ALA A 767 13.45 -25.53 23.68
N PRO A 768 12.50 -25.43 24.64
CA PRO A 768 12.77 -24.76 25.90
C PRO A 768 14.03 -25.38 26.52
N GLU A 769 14.95 -24.55 27.02
CA GLU A 769 16.06 -25.07 27.82
C GLU A 769 15.44 -25.78 29.03
N ASP A 770 15.68 -27.08 29.16
CA ASP A 770 15.34 -27.82 30.38
C ASP A 770 16.07 -27.14 31.53
N GLU A 771 15.34 -26.43 32.40
CA GLU A 771 15.87 -25.94 33.67
C GLU A 771 16.37 -27.13 34.50
N GLY A 772 17.66 -27.42 34.37
CA GLY A 772 18.44 -28.22 35.30
C GLY A 772 17.93 -29.64 35.58
N ALA A 773 18.57 -30.61 34.93
CA ALA A 773 18.94 -31.86 35.61
C ALA A 773 19.83 -31.51 36.82
N GLY A 774 19.21 -31.14 37.94
CA GLY A 774 19.88 -30.60 39.11
C GLY A 774 19.00 -30.68 40.36
N GLY A 775 18.65 -31.90 40.77
CA GLY A 775 17.99 -32.14 42.05
C GLY A 775 17.19 -33.44 42.08
N GLU A 776 17.85 -34.54 42.42
CA GLU A 776 17.15 -35.71 42.95
C GLU A 776 16.33 -35.28 44.18
N GLY A 777 15.01 -35.39 44.08
CA GLY A 777 14.10 -34.96 45.14
C GLY A 777 12.64 -35.23 44.80
N GLU A 778 12.29 -36.51 44.71
CA GLU A 778 10.97 -37.10 44.95
C GLU A 778 9.74 -36.16 44.81
N VAL A 779 9.11 -36.13 43.64
CA VAL A 779 7.76 -35.56 43.47
C VAL A 779 6.78 -36.68 43.09
N ALA A 780 5.84 -36.89 44.00
CA ALA A 780 4.80 -37.90 43.94
C ALA A 780 3.91 -37.77 42.69
N LEU A 781 3.59 -38.95 42.13
CA LEU A 781 2.56 -39.21 41.13
C LEU A 781 1.26 -38.43 41.44
N ARG A 782 0.94 -37.44 40.61
CA ARG A 782 -0.45 -36.99 40.43
C ARG A 782 -1.04 -37.78 39.26
N THR A 783 -1.87 -38.75 39.61
CA THR A 783 -2.74 -39.48 38.70
C THR A 783 -3.76 -38.54 38.09
N ASP A 784 -3.77 -38.44 36.77
CA ASP A 784 -4.90 -37.93 35.98
C ASP A 784 -6.12 -38.81 36.20
N THR A 785 -7.16 -38.25 36.82
CA THR A 785 -8.49 -38.86 36.82
C THR A 785 -9.27 -38.37 35.60
N HIS A 786 -9.40 -39.27 34.63
CA HIS A 786 -10.46 -39.27 33.63
C HIS A 786 -11.82 -38.95 34.25
N ARG A 787 -12.51 -37.94 33.70
CA ARG A 787 -13.92 -37.67 33.97
C ARG A 787 -14.76 -38.23 32.83
N THR A 788 -15.17 -39.48 32.96
CA THR A 788 -16.28 -40.08 32.24
C THR A 788 -17.53 -39.94 33.12
N ASP A 789 -18.44 -39.04 32.78
CA ASP A 789 -19.76 -38.98 33.42
C ASP A 789 -20.75 -39.87 32.65
N THR A 790 -21.01 -41.03 33.22
CA THR A 790 -22.13 -41.92 32.93
C THR A 790 -23.42 -41.35 33.53
N LEU A 791 -24.44 -41.12 32.71
CA LEU A 791 -25.81 -40.84 33.18
C LEU A 791 -26.54 -42.16 33.44
N GLY A 792 -26.85 -42.38 34.72
CA GLY A 792 -27.68 -43.47 35.22
C GLY A 792 -29.18 -43.19 35.09
N THR A 793 -29.89 -44.28 34.88
CA THR A 793 -31.33 -44.48 34.73
C THR A 793 -32.17 -44.06 35.95
N GLY A 794 -33.39 -43.55 35.70
CA GLY A 794 -34.43 -43.38 36.71
C GLY A 794 -35.79 -43.11 36.05
N ASN A 795 -36.61 -44.15 36.00
CA ASN A 795 -37.93 -44.25 35.41
C ASN A 795 -38.99 -43.60 36.32
N ASP A 796 -39.94 -42.81 35.78
CA ASP A 796 -41.34 -42.91 36.24
C ASP A 796 -42.37 -42.23 35.32
N THR A 797 -43.51 -42.90 35.27
CA THR A 797 -44.67 -42.82 34.37
C THR A 797 -45.59 -41.59 34.49
N HIS A 798 -46.17 -41.11 33.37
CA HIS A 798 -47.61 -41.22 33.01
C HIS A 798 -48.10 -40.16 31.97
N ARG A 799 -48.95 -40.66 31.04
CA ARG A 799 -50.05 -40.02 30.26
C ARG A 799 -49.77 -39.31 28.92
N ASN A 800 -50.12 -40.03 27.82
CA ASN A 800 -51.15 -39.72 26.78
C ASN A 800 -51.37 -38.23 26.41
N ASP A 801 -51.37 -37.79 25.14
CA ASP A 801 -52.23 -38.23 24.02
C ASP A 801 -51.67 -37.76 22.64
N ASN A 802 -51.99 -38.56 21.62
CA ASN A 802 -52.18 -38.34 20.16
C ASN A 802 -51.82 -36.98 19.50
N ASP A 803 -51.14 -37.02 18.35
CA ASP A 803 -51.79 -37.00 17.01
C ASP A 803 -50.76 -37.06 15.85
N ASP A 804 -51.18 -37.73 14.78
CA ASP A 804 -50.49 -38.07 13.54
C ASP A 804 -50.37 -36.90 12.52
N GLU A 805 -49.42 -37.02 11.58
CA GLU A 805 -49.48 -36.72 10.12
C GLU A 805 -48.04 -36.51 9.59
N GLU A 806 -47.39 -37.48 8.94
CA GLU A 806 -47.54 -38.00 7.55
C GLU A 806 -46.89 -37.13 6.43
N ALA A 807 -45.76 -37.65 5.95
CA ALA A 807 -45.22 -37.74 4.59
C ALA A 807 -45.30 -36.59 3.54
N ALA A 808 -44.11 -36.41 2.93
CA ALA A 808 -43.85 -36.24 1.48
C ALA A 808 -44.13 -34.89 0.80
N ARG A 809 -43.06 -34.10 0.60
CA ARG A 809 -42.44 -33.83 -0.72
C ARG A 809 -41.17 -33.01 -0.60
#